data_AF-Q2BFG2-F1
#
_entry.id   AF-Q2BFG2-F1
#
_cell.length_a   1.000
_cell.length_b   1.000
_cell.length_c   1.000
_cell.angle_alpha   90.00
_cell.angle_beta   90.00
_cell.angle_gamma   90.00
#
_symmetry.space_group_name_H-M   'P 1'
#
loop_
_entity.id
_entity.type
_entity.pdbx_description
1 polymer ?
#
loop_
_entity_poly.entity_id
_entity_poly.type
_entity_poly.pdbx_seq_one_letter_code
_entity_poly.pdbx_strand_id
1 'polypeptide(L)'
;MAKILAVTACPVGIAHTYMAAENLQKAGEVLGVEMKVETQGSIGVENALTEQDIAEADGIIIAADKEVPKDRFAGKRVIVTGVQDGIRKPEELIKRIQIGDAPIYKPELAKNEGAAKKQKENPIYKHLMSGVSYMVPFIVVGGLLIALALTLGGEQTLGGIVIPEDSIWKQVESLGATAFMFMVPILAGFIAVSIADRPGLVPGMIGGYIAANGSFYGSEAGAGFIGGIIAGFLAGYVALAIKKLKVPKAVQPVMPIIFIPILSSVIVGLLFIYVIGAPVAQVFESLTDLLSSMQGGSSIVLALILGAMIAVDMGGPFNKVAFLFGSAMIAEGNYEIMGPIAVAICIPPIGLGLATFVNKRKFTQTEREAGKASFTMGLFGITEGAIPFAAQDPLRVIPSIVTGSMVGSVIAMISQVGDRVAHGGPIVAVLGAVDNVLMFFVAAIAGAVVTALMVTALKKNVEGAPVPALAGAEGSAVPEESVQAAVEKQENAEIRKLTDITSVELIDISLEGEARDDVIDELIERFDAAGVLSSKEAYKQAILNREAQSSTGLGMNIAIPHGKSNAVKRPAVAFGIKREGVDWSSLDGTDAKLIFMIAVPEQAAGDAHLKILQMLSRKLMDDEFREQLLKAESKEQAYQLLEEIQ
;
A
#
# COMPACT_ATOMS: atom_id res chain seq x y z
N MET A 1 30.80 12.12 31.97
CA MET A 1 29.99 12.86 30.98
C MET A 1 29.21 11.81 30.22
N ALA A 2 27.89 11.93 30.09
CA ALA A 2 27.11 10.90 29.37
C ALA A 2 27.46 10.96 27.88
N LYS A 3 27.63 9.80 27.23
CA LYS A 3 27.96 9.67 25.80
C LYS A 3 26.73 9.20 25.05
N ILE A 4 26.15 10.06 24.23
CA ILE A 4 24.94 9.76 23.44
C ILE A 4 25.29 9.83 21.96
N LEU A 5 24.97 8.77 21.22
CA LEU A 5 25.16 8.77 19.76
C LEU A 5 23.84 9.06 19.07
N ALA A 6 23.90 9.62 17.86
CA ALA A 6 22.72 9.73 17.02
C ALA A 6 22.95 9.29 15.58
N VAL A 7 21.87 8.90 14.91
CA VAL A 7 21.82 8.68 13.46
C VAL A 7 20.72 9.55 12.87
N THR A 8 21.04 10.39 11.89
CA THR A 8 20.06 11.25 11.23
C THR A 8 19.88 10.86 9.76
N ALA A 9 18.64 10.86 9.27
CA ALA A 9 18.34 10.32 7.94
C ALA A 9 17.02 10.84 7.35
N CYS A 10 17.06 11.65 6.29
CA CYS A 10 15.88 12.09 5.53
C CYS A 10 15.89 11.48 4.11
N PRO A 11 14.74 11.08 3.51
CA PRO A 11 14.66 10.53 2.15
C PRO A 11 15.33 11.39 1.08
N VAL A 12 15.20 12.71 1.17
CA VAL A 12 15.84 13.64 0.22
C VAL A 12 17.32 13.82 0.57
N GLY A 13 17.67 13.75 1.85
CA GLY A 13 19.04 13.73 2.35
C GLY A 13 19.81 15.05 2.26
N ILE A 14 19.15 16.19 1.93
CA ILE A 14 19.83 17.46 1.64
C ILE A 14 19.90 18.39 2.85
N ALA A 15 18.77 18.82 3.42
CA ALA A 15 18.77 19.82 4.49
C ALA A 15 18.47 19.19 5.86
N HIS A 16 17.31 18.51 5.97
CA HIS A 16 16.82 18.01 7.25
C HIS A 16 17.76 17.03 7.97
N THR A 17 18.49 16.18 7.22
CA THR A 17 19.48 15.27 7.81
C THR A 17 20.58 16.00 8.57
N TYR A 18 21.14 17.07 7.98
CA TYR A 18 22.25 17.81 8.59
C TYR A 18 21.76 18.80 9.64
N MET A 19 20.59 19.41 9.43
CA MET A 19 19.97 20.27 10.44
C MET A 19 19.67 19.48 11.73
N ALA A 20 19.15 18.26 11.62
CA ALA A 20 18.92 17.40 12.78
C ALA A 20 20.24 17.07 13.49
N ALA A 21 21.30 16.80 12.75
CA ALA A 21 22.60 16.46 13.31
C ALA A 21 23.24 17.64 14.04
N GLU A 22 23.21 18.83 13.43
CA GLU A 22 23.74 20.06 14.03
C GLU A 22 22.96 20.44 15.30
N ASN A 23 21.62 20.37 15.26
CA ASN A 23 20.79 20.71 16.40
C ASN A 23 20.97 19.73 17.57
N LEU A 24 21.10 18.43 17.28
CA LEU A 24 21.41 17.42 18.29
C LEU A 24 22.80 17.66 18.90
N GLN A 25 23.83 17.95 18.09
CA GLN A 25 25.17 18.26 18.60
C GLN A 25 25.18 19.51 19.51
N LYS A 26 24.56 20.61 19.06
CA LYS A 26 24.43 21.84 19.87
C LYS A 26 23.69 21.60 21.18
N ALA A 27 22.58 20.86 21.15
CA ALA A 27 21.84 20.52 22.36
C ALA A 27 22.67 19.63 23.30
N GLY A 28 23.48 18.72 22.75
CA GLY A 28 24.43 17.91 23.52
C GLY A 28 25.44 18.77 24.26
N GLU A 29 26.05 19.76 23.60
CA GLU A 29 26.98 20.71 24.23
C GLU A 29 26.32 21.49 25.37
N VAL A 30 25.11 22.01 25.14
CA VAL A 30 24.33 22.76 26.16
C VAL A 30 24.01 21.89 27.37
N LEU A 31 23.69 20.61 27.17
CA LEU A 31 23.32 19.67 28.22
C LEU A 31 24.52 18.91 28.82
N GLY A 32 25.76 19.24 28.42
CA GLY A 32 26.98 18.61 28.94
C GLY A 32 27.09 17.12 28.59
N VAL A 33 26.64 16.74 27.38
CA VAL A 33 26.66 15.37 26.84
C VAL A 33 27.67 15.30 25.70
N GLU A 34 28.52 14.27 25.70
CA GLU A 34 29.38 13.97 24.56
C GLU A 34 28.52 13.37 23.44
N MET A 35 28.38 14.10 22.33
CA MET A 35 27.51 13.71 21.23
C MET A 35 28.27 13.48 19.92
N LYS A 36 28.06 12.31 19.31
CA LYS A 36 28.52 11.99 17.95
C LYS A 36 27.33 11.58 17.09
N VAL A 37 27.21 12.19 15.92
CA VAL A 37 26.05 11.99 15.03
C VAL A 37 26.51 11.47 13.68
N GLU A 38 26.04 10.28 13.30
CA GLU A 38 26.17 9.73 11.96
C GLU A 38 25.06 10.30 11.06
N THR A 39 25.44 11.01 10.00
CA THR A 39 24.52 11.57 9.03
C THR A 39 24.41 10.64 7.83
N GLN A 40 23.19 10.27 7.45
CA GLN A 40 22.93 9.49 6.25
C GLN A 40 22.23 10.36 5.19
N GLY A 41 22.95 11.34 4.66
CA GLY A 41 22.46 12.34 3.71
C GLY A 41 22.51 11.89 2.25
N SER A 42 22.28 12.83 1.33
CA SER A 42 22.39 12.66 -0.13
C SER A 42 23.83 12.39 -0.58
N ILE A 43 24.80 12.72 0.27
CA ILE A 43 26.25 12.51 0.07
C ILE A 43 26.67 11.09 0.50
N GLY A 44 25.82 10.38 1.25
CA GLY A 44 26.10 9.05 1.81
C GLY A 44 26.11 9.06 3.34
N VAL A 45 26.75 8.05 3.93
CA VAL A 45 26.96 7.97 5.39
C VAL A 45 28.23 8.72 5.76
N GLU A 46 28.12 9.71 6.63
CA GLU A 46 29.25 10.47 7.18
C GLU A 46 29.28 10.32 8.71
N ASN A 47 30.46 10.50 9.31
CA ASN A 47 30.69 10.35 10.75
C ASN A 47 30.20 9.00 11.31
N ALA A 48 30.36 7.93 10.51
CA ALA A 48 29.89 6.59 10.84
C ALA A 48 30.26 6.17 12.28
N LEU A 49 29.28 5.64 13.00
CA LEU A 49 29.47 5.17 14.36
C LEU A 49 30.28 3.86 14.32
N THR A 50 31.40 3.83 15.04
CA THR A 50 32.23 2.63 15.17
C THR A 50 31.65 1.70 16.25
N GLU A 51 32.07 0.43 16.24
CA GLU A 51 31.67 -0.52 17.30
C GLU A 51 32.11 -0.04 18.69
N GLN A 52 33.28 0.59 18.79
CA GLN A 52 33.77 1.18 20.03
C GLN A 52 32.88 2.34 20.49
N ASP A 53 32.48 3.25 19.59
CA ASP A 53 31.56 4.34 19.93
C ASP A 53 30.27 3.78 20.52
N ILE A 54 29.70 2.77 19.87
CA ILE A 54 28.43 2.15 20.28
C ILE A 54 28.60 1.46 21.62
N ALA A 55 29.68 0.72 21.83
CA ALA A 55 29.97 0.02 23.09
C ALA A 55 30.09 1.00 24.27
N GLU A 56 30.66 2.18 24.07
CA GLU A 56 30.82 3.22 25.09
C GLU A 56 29.58 4.10 25.28
N ALA A 57 28.60 4.06 24.37
CA ALA A 57 27.42 4.91 24.43
C ALA A 57 26.44 4.51 25.54
N ASP A 58 25.91 5.50 26.26
CA ASP A 58 24.84 5.36 27.24
C ASP A 58 23.45 5.24 26.57
N GLY A 59 23.31 5.77 25.36
CA GLY A 59 22.12 5.62 24.54
C GLY A 59 22.28 6.14 23.11
N ILE A 60 21.32 5.78 22.27
CA ILE A 60 21.31 6.04 20.83
C ILE A 60 20.00 6.75 20.45
N ILE A 61 20.10 7.82 19.66
CA ILE A 61 18.97 8.54 19.07
C ILE A 61 18.96 8.29 17.56
N ILE A 62 17.93 7.67 17.03
CA ILE A 62 17.73 7.51 15.58
C ILE A 62 16.65 8.52 15.16
N ALA A 63 17.05 9.64 14.58
CA ALA A 63 16.14 10.66 14.04
C ALA A 63 16.08 10.52 12.50
N ALA A 64 15.19 9.65 12.02
CA ALA A 64 15.19 9.22 10.64
C ALA A 64 13.79 9.00 10.06
N ASP A 65 13.55 9.53 8.86
CA ASP A 65 12.37 9.29 8.02
C ASP A 65 12.65 8.24 6.92
N LYS A 66 13.83 7.60 6.97
CA LYS A 66 14.19 6.43 6.15
C LYS A 66 14.69 5.29 7.03
N GLU A 67 14.65 4.06 6.49
CA GLU A 67 15.05 2.87 7.24
C GLU A 67 16.55 2.90 7.58
N VAL A 68 16.88 2.76 8.88
CA VAL A 68 18.25 2.72 9.41
C VAL A 68 18.47 1.36 10.08
N PRO A 69 19.56 0.61 9.76
CA PRO A 69 19.88 -0.65 10.40
C PRO A 69 20.09 -0.50 11.92
N LYS A 70 19.26 -1.18 12.72
CA LYS A 70 19.26 -1.06 14.19
C LYS A 70 20.02 -2.18 14.89
N ASP A 71 20.29 -3.29 14.20
CA ASP A 71 20.90 -4.50 14.77
C ASP A 71 22.22 -4.22 15.52
N ARG A 72 23.01 -3.26 15.03
CA ARG A 72 24.28 -2.83 15.64
C ARG A 72 24.13 -2.14 17.01
N PHE A 73 22.92 -1.75 17.40
CA PHE A 73 22.63 -1.09 18.68
C PHE A 73 22.07 -2.06 19.73
N ALA A 74 22.25 -3.36 19.53
CA ALA A 74 21.85 -4.40 20.47
C ALA A 74 22.32 -4.10 21.91
N GLY A 75 21.41 -4.20 22.87
CA GLY A 75 21.67 -3.97 24.29
C GLY A 75 21.75 -2.51 24.70
N LYS A 76 21.63 -1.54 23.77
CA LYS A 76 21.64 -0.10 24.06
C LYS A 76 20.24 0.46 24.22
N ARG A 77 20.10 1.55 24.97
CA ARG A 77 18.87 2.35 24.99
C ARG A 77 18.73 3.07 23.66
N VAL A 78 17.64 2.85 22.94
CA VAL A 78 17.46 3.42 21.59
C VAL A 78 16.14 4.17 21.51
N ILE A 79 16.20 5.46 21.18
CA ILE A 79 15.03 6.25 20.77
C ILE A 79 14.99 6.26 19.24
N VAL A 80 13.81 6.03 18.66
CA VAL A 80 13.57 6.12 17.22
C VAL A 80 12.47 7.13 16.97
N THR A 81 12.74 8.12 16.14
CA THR A 81 11.86 9.26 15.89
C THR A 81 12.06 9.78 14.46
N GLY A 82 11.19 10.67 13.99
CA GLY A 82 11.34 11.29 12.67
C GLY A 82 12.51 12.27 12.63
N VAL A 83 13.03 12.57 11.43
CA VAL A 83 14.15 13.52 11.28
C VAL A 83 13.77 14.91 11.81
N GLN A 84 12.49 15.28 11.71
CA GLN A 84 11.95 16.56 12.19
C GLN A 84 12.03 16.70 13.72
N ASP A 85 11.87 15.63 14.48
CA ASP A 85 12.02 15.68 15.93
C ASP A 85 13.48 15.90 16.33
N GLY A 86 14.42 15.34 15.57
CA GLY A 86 15.85 15.65 15.72
C GLY A 86 16.18 17.13 15.46
N ILE A 87 15.38 17.82 14.66
CA ILE A 87 15.53 19.28 14.41
C ILE A 87 14.85 20.09 15.52
N ARG A 88 13.61 19.76 15.87
CA ARG A 88 12.73 20.61 16.70
C ARG A 88 12.83 20.32 18.19
N LYS A 89 13.15 19.07 18.56
CA LYS A 89 13.13 18.57 19.95
C LYS A 89 14.46 17.92 20.38
N PRO A 90 15.64 18.45 19.99
CA PRO A 90 16.92 17.78 20.25
C PRO A 90 17.22 17.63 21.76
N GLU A 91 16.91 18.65 22.57
CA GLU A 91 17.12 18.59 24.03
C GLU A 91 16.24 17.54 24.72
N GLU A 92 14.98 17.42 24.29
CA GLU A 92 14.03 16.45 24.84
C GLU A 92 14.54 15.03 24.60
N LEU A 93 14.97 14.74 23.37
CA LEU A 93 15.51 13.42 22.99
C LEU A 93 16.75 13.06 23.82
N ILE A 94 17.63 14.03 24.08
CA ILE A 94 18.83 13.85 24.91
C ILE A 94 18.45 13.59 26.38
N LYS A 95 17.54 14.41 26.93
CA LYS A 95 17.06 14.26 28.32
C LYS A 95 16.38 12.91 28.54
N ARG A 96 15.59 12.42 27.59
CA ARG A 96 14.93 11.10 27.65
C ARG A 96 15.94 9.96 27.79
N ILE A 97 17.06 10.00 27.05
CA ILE A 97 18.15 9.03 27.24
C ILE A 97 18.79 9.16 28.62
N GLN A 98 19.05 10.38 29.09
CA GLN A 98 19.69 10.62 30.41
C GLN A 98 18.85 10.10 31.58
N ILE A 99 17.53 10.29 31.54
CA ILE A 99 16.60 9.81 32.58
C ILE A 99 16.25 8.32 32.43
N GLY A 100 16.73 7.67 31.36
CA GLY A 100 16.47 6.26 31.08
C GLY A 100 15.09 5.96 30.48
N ASP A 101 14.36 6.99 30.02
CA ASP A 101 13.10 6.87 29.28
C ASP A 101 13.37 6.51 27.81
N ALA A 102 14.00 5.36 27.61
CA ALA A 102 14.27 4.80 26.29
C ALA A 102 14.35 3.26 26.38
N PRO A 103 13.66 2.53 25.50
CA PRO A 103 13.68 1.08 25.52
C PRO A 103 15.08 0.55 25.21
N ILE A 104 15.50 -0.49 25.94
CA ILE A 104 16.71 -1.24 25.59
C ILE A 104 16.40 -2.08 24.36
N TYR A 105 17.12 -1.81 23.27
CA TYR A 105 16.96 -2.53 22.03
C TYR A 105 17.52 -3.95 22.17
N LYS A 106 16.64 -4.96 22.22
CA LYS A 106 17.02 -6.38 22.25
C LYS A 106 16.72 -7.01 20.89
N PRO A 107 17.73 -7.50 20.14
CA PRO A 107 17.50 -8.13 18.84
C PRO A 107 16.60 -9.38 18.90
N GLU A 108 16.50 -10.03 20.07
CA GLU A 108 15.92 -11.37 20.20
C GLU A 108 14.54 -11.45 20.89
N LEU A 109 14.02 -10.35 21.44
CA LEU A 109 12.70 -10.34 22.10
C LEU A 109 11.57 -9.73 21.25
N ALA A 110 11.88 -9.18 20.07
CA ALA A 110 10.88 -8.74 19.08
C ALA A 110 10.47 -9.88 18.12
N LYS A 111 10.48 -11.13 18.59
CA LYS A 111 10.14 -12.30 17.76
C LYS A 111 8.87 -13.05 18.17
N ASN A 112 8.21 -12.73 19.28
CA ASN A 112 7.12 -13.59 19.78
C ASN A 112 5.82 -12.96 20.25
N GLU A 113 5.56 -11.66 20.09
CA GLU A 113 4.18 -11.15 20.20
C GLU A 113 3.88 -10.12 19.10
N GLY A 114 2.99 -10.48 18.18
CA GLY A 114 2.28 -9.52 17.33
C GLY A 114 2.82 -9.19 15.93
N ALA A 115 3.93 -9.78 15.48
CA ALA A 115 4.36 -9.66 14.08
C ALA A 115 4.23 -11.00 13.36
N ALA A 116 3.24 -11.10 12.48
CA ALA A 116 3.22 -12.12 11.43
C ALA A 116 4.62 -12.20 10.80
N LYS A 117 5.18 -13.41 10.68
CA LYS A 117 6.49 -13.68 10.05
C LYS A 117 6.65 -12.87 8.76
N LYS A 118 7.28 -11.69 8.82
CA LYS A 118 7.85 -11.06 7.62
C LYS A 118 9.12 -11.83 7.33
N GLN A 119 8.99 -12.73 6.37
CA GLN A 119 10.05 -13.44 5.68
C GLN A 119 11.18 -12.43 5.36
N LYS A 120 12.43 -12.72 5.73
CA LYS A 120 13.59 -11.93 5.26
C LYS A 120 13.56 -11.96 3.73
N GLU A 121 13.06 -10.90 3.11
CA GLU A 121 13.00 -10.80 1.66
C GLU A 121 14.42 -10.86 1.10
N ASN A 122 14.62 -11.67 0.06
CA ASN A 122 15.92 -11.83 -0.60
C ASN A 122 16.39 -10.45 -1.13
N PRO A 123 17.62 -9.99 -0.81
CA PRO A 123 18.10 -8.68 -1.26
C PRO A 123 18.07 -8.54 -2.79
N ILE A 124 18.34 -9.60 -3.54
CA ILE A 124 18.23 -9.60 -5.01
C ILE A 124 16.78 -9.37 -5.43
N TYR A 125 15.83 -10.03 -4.77
CA TYR A 125 14.40 -9.85 -5.02
C TYR A 125 13.98 -8.40 -4.73
N LYS A 126 14.43 -7.81 -3.62
CA LYS A 126 14.15 -6.40 -3.30
C LYS A 126 14.64 -5.45 -4.40
N HIS A 127 15.86 -5.65 -4.90
CA HIS A 127 16.42 -4.82 -5.96
C HIS A 127 15.66 -4.97 -7.28
N LEU A 128 15.37 -6.21 -7.67
CA LEU A 128 14.58 -6.51 -8.86
C LEU A 128 13.19 -5.89 -8.77
N MET A 129 12.50 -6.09 -7.65
CA MET A 129 11.15 -5.56 -7.45
C MET A 129 11.12 -4.04 -7.45
N SER A 130 12.17 -3.36 -6.97
CA SER A 130 12.31 -1.90 -7.11
C SER A 130 12.20 -1.49 -8.59
N GLY A 131 13.01 -2.09 -9.46
CA GLY A 131 12.93 -1.78 -10.89
C GLY A 131 11.57 -2.07 -11.51
N VAL A 132 11.01 -3.25 -11.20
CA VAL A 132 9.70 -3.68 -11.72
C VAL A 132 8.59 -2.71 -11.32
N SER A 133 8.53 -2.31 -10.06
CA SER A 133 7.49 -1.40 -9.56
C SER A 133 7.51 -0.04 -10.27
N TYR A 134 8.68 0.49 -10.59
CA TYR A 134 8.78 1.74 -11.35
C TYR A 134 8.55 1.57 -12.86
N MET A 135 8.77 0.36 -13.39
CA MET A 135 8.52 0.03 -14.80
C MET A 135 7.03 -0.14 -15.11
N VAL A 136 6.25 -0.76 -14.22
CA VAL A 136 4.83 -1.11 -14.47
C VAL A 136 3.98 0.09 -14.94
N PRO A 137 4.05 1.29 -14.32
CA PRO A 137 3.28 2.44 -14.79
C PRO A 137 3.53 2.81 -16.26
N PHE A 138 4.76 2.63 -16.76
CA PHE A 138 5.08 2.90 -18.18
C PHE A 138 4.41 1.89 -19.11
N ILE A 139 4.37 0.62 -18.73
CA ILE A 139 3.71 -0.43 -19.49
C ILE A 139 2.19 -0.20 -19.50
N VAL A 140 1.61 0.17 -18.36
CA VAL A 140 0.17 0.45 -18.25
C VAL A 140 -0.22 1.63 -19.14
N VAL A 141 0.50 2.76 -19.03
CA VAL A 141 0.23 3.94 -19.87
C VAL A 141 0.48 3.63 -21.34
N GLY A 142 1.59 2.95 -21.66
CA GLY A 142 1.94 2.58 -23.03
C GLY A 142 0.87 1.72 -23.70
N GLY A 143 0.50 0.62 -23.05
CA GLY A 143 -0.49 -0.31 -23.56
C GLY A 143 -1.88 0.32 -23.69
N LEU A 144 -2.32 1.09 -22.69
CA LEU A 144 -3.65 1.72 -22.72
C LEU A 144 -3.75 2.79 -23.81
N LEU A 145 -2.70 3.59 -24.03
CA LEU A 145 -2.69 4.58 -25.10
C LEU A 145 -2.73 3.92 -26.48
N ILE A 146 -1.95 2.86 -26.70
CA ILE A 146 -1.98 2.08 -27.96
C ILE A 146 -3.36 1.46 -28.16
N ALA A 147 -3.91 0.82 -27.13
CA ALA A 147 -5.24 0.19 -27.18
C ALA A 147 -6.35 1.20 -27.52
N LEU A 148 -6.33 2.37 -26.86
CA LEU A 148 -7.29 3.43 -27.10
C LEU A 148 -7.14 4.03 -28.49
N ALA A 149 -5.91 4.22 -28.97
CA ALA A 149 -5.62 4.69 -30.32
C ALA A 149 -6.15 3.73 -31.40
N LEU A 150 -5.93 2.42 -31.22
CA LEU A 150 -6.44 1.38 -32.13
C LEU A 150 -7.97 1.29 -32.08
N THR A 151 -8.57 1.44 -30.90
CA THR A 151 -10.02 1.31 -30.72
C THR A 151 -10.79 2.49 -31.31
N LEU A 152 -10.29 3.71 -31.11
CA LEU A 152 -10.98 4.94 -31.52
C LEU A 152 -10.53 5.45 -32.90
N GLY A 153 -9.31 5.10 -33.31
CA GLY A 153 -8.69 5.59 -34.54
C GLY A 153 -8.26 4.53 -35.54
N GLY A 154 -8.42 3.26 -35.21
CA GLY A 154 -8.04 2.16 -36.10
C GLY A 154 -9.11 1.86 -37.14
N GLU A 155 -8.66 1.65 -38.37
CA GLU A 155 -9.48 1.17 -39.48
C GLU A 155 -9.15 -0.30 -39.76
N GLN A 156 -10.17 -1.11 -40.00
CA GLN A 156 -9.99 -2.52 -40.34
C GLN A 156 -9.45 -2.66 -41.77
N THR A 157 -8.28 -3.29 -41.90
CA THR A 157 -7.65 -3.61 -43.18
C THR A 157 -7.46 -5.12 -43.32
N LEU A 158 -7.13 -5.59 -44.53
CA LEU A 158 -6.80 -7.01 -44.78
C LEU A 158 -5.59 -7.50 -43.95
N GLY A 159 -4.75 -6.59 -43.44
CA GLY A 159 -3.61 -6.89 -42.56
C GLY A 159 -3.87 -6.67 -41.07
N GLY A 160 -5.11 -6.35 -40.67
CA GLY A 160 -5.48 -6.03 -39.29
C GLY A 160 -5.91 -4.58 -39.10
N ILE A 161 -6.07 -4.16 -37.84
CA ILE A 161 -6.43 -2.78 -37.48
C ILE A 161 -5.21 -1.89 -37.68
N VAL A 162 -5.33 -0.88 -38.53
CA VAL A 162 -4.27 0.09 -38.82
C VAL A 162 -4.80 1.50 -38.55
N ILE A 163 -4.00 2.32 -37.89
CA ILE A 163 -4.34 3.72 -37.64
C ILE A 163 -3.83 4.57 -38.82
N PRO A 164 -4.68 5.41 -39.45
CA PRO A 164 -4.24 6.33 -40.51
C PRO A 164 -3.12 7.25 -40.03
N GLU A 165 -2.07 7.41 -40.84
CA GLU A 165 -0.85 8.16 -40.48
C GLU A 165 -1.10 9.65 -40.18
N ASP A 166 -2.12 10.25 -40.79
CA ASP A 166 -2.52 11.65 -40.61
C ASP A 166 -3.46 11.86 -39.41
N SER A 167 -3.86 10.79 -38.73
CA SER A 167 -4.77 10.83 -37.59
C SER A 167 -4.07 11.27 -36.29
N ILE A 168 -4.80 12.01 -35.44
CA ILE A 168 -4.36 12.28 -34.06
C ILE A 168 -4.09 10.98 -33.28
N TRP A 169 -4.81 9.91 -33.62
CA TRP A 169 -4.65 8.60 -32.98
C TRP A 169 -3.28 7.98 -33.28
N LYS A 170 -2.65 8.30 -34.42
CA LYS A 170 -1.28 7.87 -34.71
C LYS A 170 -0.27 8.50 -33.75
N GLN A 171 -0.51 9.76 -33.35
CA GLN A 171 0.29 10.42 -32.33
C GLN A 171 0.06 9.80 -30.94
N VAL A 172 -1.17 9.42 -30.62
CA VAL A 172 -1.50 8.73 -29.36
C VAL A 172 -0.84 7.35 -29.31
N GLU A 173 -0.86 6.59 -30.40
CA GLU A 173 -0.13 5.32 -30.54
C GLU A 173 1.38 5.54 -30.34
N SER A 174 1.95 6.56 -30.99
CA SER A 174 3.38 6.90 -30.87
C SER A 174 3.78 7.28 -29.44
N LEU A 175 2.90 7.98 -28.72
CA LEU A 175 3.10 8.30 -27.30
C LEU A 175 3.11 7.02 -26.44
N GLY A 176 2.20 6.09 -26.73
CA GLY A 176 2.17 4.78 -26.07
C GLY A 176 3.42 3.95 -26.36
N ALA A 177 3.88 3.91 -27.62
CA ALA A 177 5.12 3.26 -28.02
C ALA A 177 6.35 3.88 -27.33
N THR A 178 6.36 5.21 -27.16
CA THR A 178 7.40 5.92 -26.42
C THR A 178 7.42 5.52 -24.95
N ALA A 179 6.25 5.36 -24.31
CA ALA A 179 6.19 4.87 -22.93
C ALA A 179 6.77 3.45 -22.80
N PHE A 180 6.49 2.56 -23.77
CA PHE A 180 7.15 1.24 -23.85
C PHE A 180 8.65 1.35 -24.07
N MET A 181 9.16 2.29 -24.85
CA MET A 181 10.61 2.46 -25.03
C MET A 181 11.34 2.72 -23.69
N PHE A 182 10.69 3.35 -22.71
CA PHE A 182 11.26 3.66 -21.40
C PHE A 182 11.21 2.51 -20.38
N MET A 183 10.46 1.42 -20.62
CA MET A 183 10.30 0.36 -19.62
C MET A 183 11.62 -0.29 -19.19
N VAL A 184 12.47 -0.72 -20.13
CA VAL A 184 13.76 -1.36 -19.81
C VAL A 184 14.76 -0.37 -19.18
N PRO A 185 14.92 0.88 -19.68
CA PRO A 185 15.71 1.90 -19.00
C PRO A 185 15.26 2.18 -17.56
N ILE A 186 13.95 2.26 -17.31
CA ILE A 186 13.39 2.51 -15.99
C ILE A 186 13.62 1.32 -15.06
N LEU A 187 13.37 0.10 -15.54
CA LEU A 187 13.68 -1.14 -14.81
C LEU A 187 15.14 -1.18 -14.37
N ALA A 188 16.08 -1.00 -15.31
CA ALA A 188 17.51 -1.05 -15.04
C ALA A 188 17.96 0.09 -14.12
N GLY A 189 17.47 1.32 -14.36
CA GLY A 189 17.76 2.50 -13.56
C GLY A 189 17.35 2.32 -12.10
N PHE A 190 16.14 1.84 -11.84
CA PHE A 190 15.65 1.69 -10.46
C PHE A 190 16.16 0.42 -9.75
N ILE A 191 16.59 -0.61 -10.48
CA ILE A 191 17.45 -1.67 -9.91
C ILE A 191 18.77 -1.04 -9.43
N ALA A 192 19.45 -0.27 -10.30
CA ALA A 192 20.72 0.35 -9.97
C ALA A 192 20.62 1.34 -8.80
N VAL A 193 19.54 2.15 -8.75
CA VAL A 193 19.26 3.07 -7.63
C VAL A 193 19.08 2.30 -6.33
N SER A 194 18.38 1.16 -6.35
CA SER A 194 18.18 0.37 -5.13
C SER A 194 19.48 -0.21 -4.55
N ILE A 195 20.56 -0.27 -5.34
CA ILE A 195 21.89 -0.79 -4.95
C ILE A 195 22.86 0.36 -4.59
N ALA A 196 22.88 1.44 -5.37
CA ALA A 196 23.90 2.50 -5.29
C ALA A 196 23.35 3.90 -4.94
N ASP A 197 22.05 4.01 -4.64
CA ASP A 197 21.30 5.26 -4.54
C ASP A 197 21.24 6.04 -5.87
N ARG A 198 20.92 7.33 -5.82
CA ARG A 198 20.81 8.23 -7.00
C ARG A 198 21.96 8.12 -8.01
N PRO A 199 23.24 7.94 -7.62
CA PRO A 199 24.34 7.81 -8.59
C PRO A 199 24.22 6.62 -9.55
N GLY A 200 23.47 5.57 -9.17
CA GLY A 200 23.20 4.42 -10.04
C GLY A 200 22.17 4.68 -11.13
N LEU A 201 21.37 5.75 -11.04
CA LEU A 201 20.23 5.99 -11.93
C LEU A 201 20.64 6.10 -13.41
N VAL A 202 21.52 7.07 -13.70
CA VAL A 202 21.98 7.35 -15.07
C VAL A 202 22.68 6.14 -15.71
N PRO A 203 23.67 5.49 -15.08
CA PRO A 203 24.31 4.31 -15.68
C PRO A 203 23.34 3.15 -15.86
N GLY A 204 22.38 2.97 -14.95
CA GLY A 204 21.33 1.97 -15.08
C GLY A 204 20.41 2.25 -16.28
N MET A 205 19.93 3.49 -16.44
CA MET A 205 19.07 3.89 -17.56
C MET A 205 19.80 3.76 -18.91
N ILE A 206 21.04 4.23 -19.01
CA ILE A 206 21.84 4.10 -20.23
C ILE A 206 22.10 2.63 -20.54
N GLY A 207 22.51 1.84 -19.54
CA GLY A 207 22.73 0.41 -19.69
C GLY A 207 21.47 -0.34 -20.13
N GLY A 208 20.32 -0.02 -19.52
CA GLY A 208 19.03 -0.60 -19.90
C GLY A 208 18.58 -0.19 -21.30
N TYR A 209 18.85 1.05 -21.72
CA TYR A 209 18.56 1.52 -23.07
C TYR A 209 19.42 0.79 -24.12
N ILE A 210 20.72 0.65 -23.86
CA ILE A 210 21.61 -0.14 -24.71
C ILE A 210 21.10 -1.59 -24.75
N ALA A 211 20.78 -2.18 -23.60
CA ALA A 211 20.27 -3.54 -23.53
C ALA A 211 18.99 -3.77 -24.33
N ALA A 212 18.07 -2.81 -24.38
CA ALA A 212 16.86 -2.91 -25.19
C ALA A 212 17.10 -2.63 -26.69
N ASN A 213 18.26 -2.09 -27.07
CA ASN A 213 18.52 -1.65 -28.43
C ASN A 213 19.69 -2.43 -29.05
N GLY A 214 19.36 -3.50 -29.77
CA GLY A 214 20.34 -4.44 -30.33
C GLY A 214 21.33 -3.86 -31.33
N SER A 215 21.02 -2.69 -31.91
CA SER A 215 21.93 -1.99 -32.84
C SER A 215 23.31 -1.68 -32.24
N PHE A 216 23.39 -1.55 -30.91
CA PHE A 216 24.65 -1.31 -30.20
C PHE A 216 25.60 -2.51 -30.19
N TYR A 217 25.10 -3.73 -30.37
CA TYR A 217 25.90 -4.97 -30.29
C TYR A 217 25.54 -6.00 -31.37
N GLY A 218 24.90 -5.55 -32.46
CA GLY A 218 24.67 -6.35 -33.66
C GLY A 218 23.57 -7.41 -33.53
N SER A 219 22.51 -7.13 -32.77
CA SER A 219 21.28 -7.97 -32.72
C SER A 219 20.08 -7.18 -33.24
N GLU A 220 19.16 -7.85 -33.94
CA GLU A 220 17.89 -7.25 -34.38
C GLU A 220 16.87 -7.21 -33.24
N ALA A 221 16.82 -8.26 -32.41
CA ALA A 221 15.89 -8.37 -31.28
C ALA A 221 16.36 -7.63 -30.02
N GLY A 222 17.67 -7.46 -29.85
CA GLY A 222 18.27 -6.95 -28.62
C GLY A 222 18.26 -7.97 -27.48
N ALA A 223 18.68 -7.54 -26.29
CA ALA A 223 18.79 -8.40 -25.11
C ALA A 223 17.50 -8.41 -24.25
N GLY A 224 16.46 -7.70 -24.70
CA GLY A 224 15.15 -7.63 -24.07
C GLY A 224 15.18 -7.17 -22.60
N PHE A 225 14.15 -7.54 -21.86
CA PHE A 225 14.07 -7.25 -20.43
C PHE A 225 15.17 -7.95 -19.60
N ILE A 226 15.64 -9.13 -20.02
CA ILE A 226 16.72 -9.89 -19.35
C ILE A 226 18.02 -9.06 -19.36
N GLY A 227 18.35 -8.50 -20.52
CA GLY A 227 19.46 -7.57 -20.67
C GLY A 227 19.32 -6.35 -19.76
N GLY A 228 18.12 -5.79 -19.64
CA GLY A 228 17.82 -4.70 -18.72
C GLY A 228 18.09 -5.04 -17.25
N ILE A 229 17.67 -6.22 -16.79
CA ILE A 229 17.93 -6.69 -15.43
C ILE A 229 19.45 -6.80 -15.19
N ILE A 230 20.17 -7.43 -16.12
CA ILE A 230 21.63 -7.58 -16.04
C ILE A 230 22.31 -6.21 -16.01
N ALA A 231 21.90 -5.29 -16.90
CA ALA A 231 22.43 -3.94 -16.97
C ALA A 231 22.16 -3.15 -15.69
N GLY A 232 20.98 -3.28 -15.08
CA GLY A 232 20.62 -2.62 -13.82
C GLY A 232 21.46 -3.11 -12.64
N PHE A 233 21.64 -4.42 -12.49
CA PHE A 233 22.52 -4.97 -11.45
C PHE A 233 23.98 -4.58 -11.68
N LEU A 234 24.47 -4.68 -12.93
CA LEU A 234 25.82 -4.28 -13.29
C LEU A 234 26.06 -2.80 -12.97
N ALA A 235 25.16 -1.91 -13.38
CA ALA A 235 25.24 -0.48 -13.12
C ALA A 235 25.21 -0.16 -11.63
N GLY A 236 24.32 -0.81 -10.86
CA GLY A 236 24.25 -0.66 -9.41
C GLY A 236 25.56 -1.05 -8.74
N TYR A 237 26.12 -2.22 -9.05
CA TYR A 237 27.36 -2.68 -8.41
C TYR A 237 28.60 -1.91 -8.87
N VAL A 238 28.68 -1.50 -10.14
CA VAL A 238 29.77 -0.63 -10.64
C VAL A 238 29.72 0.74 -9.97
N ALA A 239 28.54 1.36 -9.90
CA ALA A 239 28.37 2.65 -9.21
C ALA A 239 28.71 2.54 -7.72
N LEU A 240 28.29 1.46 -7.06
CA LEU A 240 28.63 1.18 -5.66
C LEU A 240 30.14 0.96 -5.47
N ALA A 241 30.81 0.29 -6.41
CA ALA A 241 32.25 0.08 -6.35
C ALA A 241 33.02 1.39 -6.46
N ILE A 242 32.63 2.28 -7.39
CA ILE A 242 33.24 3.60 -7.55
C ILE A 242 32.96 4.47 -6.32
N LYS A 243 31.75 4.39 -5.74
CA LYS A 243 31.39 5.08 -4.50
C LYS A 243 32.28 4.70 -3.31
N LYS A 244 32.84 3.49 -3.29
CA LYS A 244 33.75 3.00 -2.23
C LYS A 244 35.21 3.46 -2.41
N LEU A 245 35.57 4.09 -3.54
CA LEU A 245 36.92 4.59 -3.77
C LEU A 245 37.20 5.80 -2.86
N LYS A 246 38.34 5.76 -2.17
CA LYS A 246 38.78 6.86 -1.33
C LYS A 246 39.30 8.00 -2.22
N VAL A 247 38.60 9.13 -2.22
CA VAL A 247 39.00 10.34 -2.94
C VAL A 247 39.30 11.50 -1.98
N PRO A 248 40.13 12.49 -2.38
CA PRO A 248 40.40 13.67 -1.58
C PRO A 248 39.12 14.46 -1.24
N LYS A 249 39.09 15.12 -0.08
CA LYS A 249 37.91 15.90 0.40
C LYS A 249 37.39 16.92 -0.62
N ALA A 250 38.28 17.51 -1.43
CA ALA A 250 37.90 18.46 -2.49
C ALA A 250 37.03 17.85 -3.60
N VAL A 251 37.11 16.53 -3.82
CA VAL A 251 36.41 15.83 -4.92
C VAL A 251 35.12 15.15 -4.43
N GLN A 252 35.00 14.88 -3.12
CA GLN A 252 33.85 14.16 -2.55
C GLN A 252 32.47 14.73 -2.95
N PRO A 253 32.24 16.06 -2.97
CA PRO A 253 30.93 16.62 -3.31
C PRO A 253 30.49 16.35 -4.76
N VAL A 254 31.46 16.22 -5.68
CA VAL A 254 31.19 16.02 -7.11
C VAL A 254 31.20 14.54 -7.51
N MET A 255 31.59 13.63 -6.62
CA MET A 255 31.60 12.18 -6.90
C MET A 255 30.21 11.65 -7.29
N PRO A 256 29.13 11.87 -6.49
CA PRO A 256 27.81 11.31 -6.80
C PRO A 256 27.13 11.95 -8.01
N ILE A 257 27.53 13.18 -8.37
CA ILE A 257 26.89 13.99 -9.41
C ILE A 257 27.58 13.83 -10.76
N ILE A 258 28.92 13.79 -10.78
CA ILE A 258 29.72 13.83 -12.01
C ILE A 258 30.45 12.51 -12.20
N PHE A 259 31.35 12.15 -11.28
CA PHE A 259 32.29 11.06 -11.53
C PHE A 259 31.65 9.67 -11.54
N ILE A 260 30.82 9.35 -10.53
CA ILE A 260 30.17 8.04 -10.44
C ILE A 260 29.24 7.82 -11.65
N PRO A 261 28.32 8.73 -12.00
CA PRO A 261 27.46 8.53 -13.16
C PRO A 261 28.23 8.38 -14.47
N ILE A 262 29.24 9.21 -14.74
CA ILE A 262 30.01 9.17 -15.99
C ILE A 262 30.82 7.87 -16.09
N LEU A 263 31.64 7.56 -15.08
CA LEU A 263 32.51 6.39 -15.10
C LEU A 263 31.68 5.10 -15.15
N SER A 264 30.62 5.03 -14.35
CA SER A 264 29.73 3.86 -14.37
C SER A 264 29.06 3.71 -15.73
N SER A 265 28.61 4.79 -16.36
CA SER A 265 27.92 4.71 -17.66
C SER A 265 28.87 4.24 -18.76
N VAL A 266 30.11 4.73 -18.77
CA VAL A 266 31.14 4.28 -19.71
C VAL A 266 31.46 2.81 -19.49
N ILE A 267 31.70 2.38 -18.24
CA ILE A 267 32.03 0.99 -17.93
C ILE A 267 30.87 0.06 -18.31
N VAL A 268 29.66 0.36 -17.84
CA VAL A 268 28.45 -0.44 -18.10
C VAL A 268 28.16 -0.51 -19.59
N GLY A 269 28.16 0.65 -20.27
CA GLY A 269 27.88 0.73 -21.71
C GLY A 269 28.87 -0.06 -22.55
N LEU A 270 30.18 0.11 -22.32
CA LEU A 270 31.21 -0.62 -23.07
C LEU A 270 31.19 -2.13 -22.77
N LEU A 271 31.00 -2.52 -21.51
CA LEU A 271 30.84 -3.94 -21.16
C LEU A 271 29.62 -4.54 -21.84
N PHE A 272 28.51 -3.81 -21.89
CA PHE A 272 27.31 -4.30 -22.55
C PHE A 272 27.50 -4.40 -24.07
N ILE A 273 28.07 -3.38 -24.70
CA ILE A 273 28.32 -3.35 -26.16
C ILE A 273 29.26 -4.47 -26.60
N TYR A 274 30.40 -4.65 -25.92
CA TYR A 274 31.46 -5.52 -26.41
C TYR A 274 31.47 -6.94 -25.83
N VAL A 275 30.83 -7.15 -24.67
CA VAL A 275 30.97 -8.41 -23.93
C VAL A 275 29.63 -9.08 -23.63
N ILE A 276 28.63 -8.33 -23.17
CA ILE A 276 27.41 -8.92 -22.60
C ILE A 276 26.25 -8.97 -23.62
N GLY A 277 26.11 -7.95 -24.45
CA GLY A 277 24.91 -7.72 -25.27
C GLY A 277 24.63 -8.87 -26.23
N ALA A 278 25.57 -9.23 -27.09
CA ALA A 278 25.38 -10.30 -28.08
C ALA A 278 25.11 -11.68 -27.44
N PRO A 279 25.86 -12.15 -26.42
CA PRO A 279 25.53 -13.41 -25.74
C PRO A 279 24.15 -13.42 -25.07
N VAL A 280 23.76 -12.32 -24.42
CA VAL A 280 22.45 -12.24 -23.77
C VAL A 280 21.32 -12.19 -24.79
N ALA A 281 21.51 -11.46 -25.90
CA ALA A 281 20.55 -11.45 -27.00
C ALA A 281 20.34 -12.84 -27.60
N GLN A 282 21.40 -13.63 -27.80
CA GLN A 282 21.28 -15.02 -28.29
C GLN A 282 20.48 -15.91 -27.33
N VAL A 283 20.72 -15.77 -26.02
CA VAL A 283 19.93 -16.49 -25.00
C VAL A 283 18.48 -16.04 -25.05
N PHE A 284 18.25 -14.73 -25.18
CA PHE A 284 16.92 -14.16 -25.25
C PHE A 284 16.14 -14.64 -26.49
N GLU A 285 16.73 -14.56 -27.68
CA GLU A 285 16.19 -15.09 -28.93
C GLU A 285 15.88 -16.59 -28.81
N SER A 286 16.80 -17.39 -28.25
CA SER A 286 16.58 -18.83 -28.03
C SER A 286 15.40 -19.12 -27.10
N LEU A 287 15.20 -18.31 -26.06
CA LEU A 287 14.06 -18.43 -25.14
C LEU A 287 12.76 -18.03 -25.83
N THR A 288 12.77 -16.97 -26.62
CA THR A 288 11.62 -16.52 -27.40
C THR A 288 11.23 -17.53 -28.47
N ASP A 289 12.20 -18.13 -29.16
CA ASP A 289 11.99 -19.21 -30.12
C ASP A 289 11.46 -20.47 -29.43
N LEU A 290 11.99 -20.82 -28.25
CA LEU A 290 11.47 -21.92 -27.45
C LEU A 290 10.00 -21.68 -27.07
N LEU A 291 9.67 -20.49 -26.56
CA LEU A 291 8.30 -20.11 -26.21
C LEU A 291 7.38 -20.08 -27.43
N SER A 292 7.87 -19.61 -28.58
CA SER A 292 7.11 -19.60 -29.85
C SER A 292 6.88 -21.01 -30.37
N SER A 293 7.86 -21.90 -30.22
CA SER A 293 7.74 -23.32 -30.57
C SER A 293 6.78 -24.09 -29.65
N MET A 294 6.46 -23.53 -28.48
CA MET A 294 5.48 -24.10 -27.55
C MET A 294 4.02 -23.85 -27.94
N GLN A 295 3.75 -23.20 -29.09
CA GLN A 295 2.41 -23.09 -29.70
C GLN A 295 1.86 -24.52 -29.99
N GLY A 296 0.98 -25.02 -29.11
CA GLY A 296 0.46 -26.39 -29.15
C GLY A 296 0.28 -27.02 -27.76
N GLY A 297 0.53 -28.33 -27.61
CA GLY A 297 0.26 -29.09 -26.38
C GLY A 297 1.01 -28.61 -25.12
N SER A 298 2.12 -27.89 -25.26
CA SER A 298 2.88 -27.29 -24.15
C SER A 298 2.37 -25.93 -23.68
N SER A 299 1.58 -25.22 -24.49
CA SER A 299 0.97 -23.95 -24.09
C SER A 299 -0.05 -24.14 -22.95
N ILE A 300 -0.69 -25.32 -22.91
CA ILE A 300 -1.56 -25.74 -21.81
C ILE A 300 -0.78 -25.83 -20.50
N VAL A 301 0.40 -26.46 -20.51
CA VAL A 301 1.25 -26.59 -19.32
C VAL A 301 1.70 -25.22 -18.84
N LEU A 302 2.12 -24.34 -19.76
CA LEU A 302 2.47 -22.96 -19.43
C LEU A 302 1.28 -22.22 -18.80
N ALA A 303 0.09 -22.32 -19.40
CA ALA A 303 -1.11 -21.69 -18.88
C ALA A 303 -1.51 -22.20 -17.49
N LEU A 304 -1.36 -23.51 -17.22
CA LEU A 304 -1.57 -24.08 -15.89
C LEU A 304 -0.61 -23.47 -14.87
N ILE A 305 0.68 -23.37 -15.21
CA ILE A 305 1.70 -22.80 -14.30
C ILE A 305 1.39 -21.32 -14.04
N LEU A 306 1.14 -20.53 -15.09
CA LEU A 306 0.85 -19.10 -14.95
C LEU A 306 -0.43 -18.84 -14.15
N GLY A 307 -1.51 -19.55 -14.46
CA GLY A 307 -2.78 -19.44 -13.72
C GLY A 307 -2.63 -19.82 -12.24
N ALA A 308 -1.83 -20.85 -11.94
CA ALA A 308 -1.55 -21.22 -10.56
C ALA A 308 -0.70 -20.17 -9.84
N MET A 309 0.37 -19.68 -10.46
CA MET A 309 1.26 -18.68 -9.88
C MET A 309 0.55 -17.36 -9.59
N ILE A 310 -0.35 -16.91 -10.47
CA ILE A 310 -1.15 -15.70 -10.26
C ILE A 310 -2.09 -15.84 -9.06
N ALA A 311 -2.69 -17.01 -8.85
CA ALA A 311 -3.73 -17.17 -7.83
C ALA A 311 -3.20 -17.59 -6.46
N VAL A 312 -2.07 -18.31 -6.39
CA VAL A 312 -1.64 -19.03 -5.17
C VAL A 312 -1.41 -18.12 -3.96
N ASP A 313 -0.96 -16.89 -4.18
CA ASP A 313 -0.62 -15.94 -3.12
C ASP A 313 -1.29 -14.57 -3.28
N MET A 314 -2.28 -14.47 -4.18
CA MET A 314 -3.20 -13.33 -4.34
C MET A 314 -2.51 -11.95 -4.34
N GLY A 315 -1.47 -11.79 -5.17
CA GLY A 315 -0.66 -10.56 -5.24
C GLY A 315 0.69 -10.66 -4.53
N GLY A 316 1.04 -11.84 -4.01
CA GLY A 316 2.33 -12.14 -3.41
C GLY A 316 3.48 -12.35 -4.43
N PRO A 317 4.63 -12.88 -3.99
CA PRO A 317 5.80 -13.06 -4.83
C PRO A 317 5.59 -13.92 -6.09
N PHE A 318 4.84 -15.02 -6.03
CA PHE A 318 4.57 -15.88 -7.19
C PHE A 318 3.71 -15.16 -8.21
N ASN A 319 2.65 -14.47 -7.76
CA ASN A 319 1.82 -13.66 -8.64
C ASN A 319 2.66 -12.58 -9.33
N LYS A 320 3.46 -11.83 -8.57
CA LYS A 320 4.32 -10.77 -9.12
C LYS A 320 5.35 -11.30 -10.12
N VAL A 321 5.90 -12.49 -9.91
CA VAL A 321 6.82 -13.12 -10.87
C VAL A 321 6.09 -13.49 -12.16
N ALA A 322 4.93 -14.14 -12.08
CA ALA A 322 4.15 -14.49 -13.26
C ALA A 322 3.67 -13.24 -14.01
N PHE A 323 3.21 -12.22 -13.28
CA PHE A 323 2.76 -10.95 -13.85
C PHE A 323 3.90 -10.17 -14.49
N LEU A 324 5.08 -10.13 -13.85
CA LEU A 324 6.28 -9.54 -14.45
C LEU A 324 6.68 -10.27 -15.72
N PHE A 325 6.65 -11.60 -15.72
CA PHE A 325 6.93 -12.39 -16.90
C PHE A 325 5.95 -12.06 -18.03
N GLY A 326 4.64 -12.04 -17.78
CA GLY A 326 3.63 -11.63 -18.76
C GLY A 326 3.82 -10.19 -19.26
N SER A 327 4.07 -9.25 -18.35
CA SER A 327 4.32 -7.85 -18.68
C SER A 327 5.56 -7.67 -19.56
N ALA A 328 6.60 -8.46 -19.31
CA ALA A 328 7.78 -8.49 -20.15
C ALA A 328 7.48 -9.08 -21.53
N MET A 329 6.59 -10.07 -21.65
CA MET A 329 6.20 -10.62 -22.94
C MET A 329 5.40 -9.64 -23.81
N ILE A 330 4.69 -8.67 -23.21
CA ILE A 330 4.04 -7.58 -23.95
C ILE A 330 5.07 -6.78 -24.75
N ALA A 331 6.20 -6.45 -24.12
CA ALA A 331 7.26 -5.68 -24.75
C ALA A 331 7.85 -6.38 -25.98
N GLU A 332 7.79 -7.71 -25.99
CA GLU A 332 8.33 -8.57 -27.04
C GLU A 332 7.25 -8.93 -28.09
N GLY A 333 6.07 -8.32 -27.99
CA GLY A 333 4.94 -8.58 -28.89
C GLY A 333 4.18 -9.88 -28.62
N ASN A 334 4.55 -10.63 -27.57
CA ASN A 334 3.96 -11.92 -27.21
C ASN A 334 2.74 -11.74 -26.29
N TYR A 335 1.72 -11.03 -26.77
CA TYR A 335 0.51 -10.67 -26.00
C TYR A 335 -0.31 -11.89 -25.53
N GLU A 336 -0.23 -13.00 -26.26
CA GLU A 336 -0.93 -14.26 -25.94
C GLU A 336 -0.40 -14.95 -24.67
N ILE A 337 0.79 -14.58 -24.19
CA ILE A 337 1.28 -15.05 -22.88
C ILE A 337 0.67 -14.21 -21.76
N MET A 338 0.46 -12.91 -21.99
CA MET A 338 -0.16 -12.01 -21.01
C MET A 338 -1.66 -12.26 -20.87
N GLY A 339 -2.39 -12.59 -21.94
CA GLY A 339 -3.84 -12.80 -21.87
C GLY A 339 -4.30 -13.84 -20.84
N PRO A 340 -3.70 -15.04 -20.76
CA PRO A 340 -3.98 -16.03 -19.72
C PRO A 340 -3.72 -15.54 -18.29
N ILE A 341 -2.72 -14.66 -18.10
CA ILE A 341 -2.42 -14.00 -16.82
C ILE A 341 -3.50 -12.97 -16.49
N ALA A 342 -3.90 -12.16 -17.47
CA ALA A 342 -4.94 -11.15 -17.36
C ALA A 342 -6.33 -11.74 -17.07
N VAL A 343 -6.59 -12.96 -17.52
CA VAL A 343 -7.78 -13.74 -17.14
C VAL A 343 -7.64 -14.27 -15.71
N ALA A 344 -6.49 -14.86 -15.34
CA ALA A 344 -6.26 -15.40 -14.00
C ALA A 344 -6.39 -14.37 -12.87
N ILE A 345 -5.93 -13.13 -13.10
CA ILE A 345 -5.87 -12.06 -12.08
C ILE A 345 -7.24 -11.78 -11.44
N CYS A 346 -8.33 -11.88 -12.22
CA CYS A 346 -9.69 -11.53 -11.78
C CYS A 346 -10.50 -12.73 -11.26
N ILE A 347 -10.09 -13.95 -11.57
CA ILE A 347 -10.85 -15.16 -11.22
C ILE A 347 -10.99 -15.36 -9.69
N PRO A 348 -9.92 -15.25 -8.87
CA PRO A 348 -10.04 -15.44 -7.42
C PRO A 348 -11.09 -14.52 -6.76
N PRO A 349 -11.03 -13.18 -6.94
CA PRO A 349 -11.99 -12.27 -6.30
C PRO A 349 -13.41 -12.38 -6.86
N ILE A 350 -13.59 -12.58 -8.18
CA ILE A 350 -14.91 -12.78 -8.81
C ILE A 350 -15.53 -14.09 -8.33
N GLY A 351 -14.77 -15.20 -8.37
CA GLY A 351 -15.24 -16.52 -7.98
C GLY A 351 -15.65 -16.60 -6.52
N LEU A 352 -14.89 -15.96 -5.62
CA LEU A 352 -15.25 -15.88 -4.19
C LEU A 352 -16.49 -15.02 -3.97
N GLY A 353 -16.58 -13.85 -4.62
CA GLY A 353 -17.78 -13.01 -4.58
C GLY A 353 -19.02 -13.78 -5.02
N LEU A 354 -18.95 -14.47 -6.17
CA LEU A 354 -20.02 -15.34 -6.66
C LEU A 354 -20.40 -16.45 -5.67
N ALA A 355 -19.40 -17.10 -5.05
CA ALA A 355 -19.66 -18.15 -4.06
C ALA A 355 -20.51 -17.64 -2.89
N THR A 356 -20.24 -16.41 -2.42
CA THR A 356 -21.01 -15.79 -1.33
C THR A 356 -22.45 -15.46 -1.74
N PHE A 357 -22.69 -15.12 -3.01
CA PHE A 357 -24.03 -14.85 -3.53
C PHE A 357 -24.84 -16.14 -3.72
N VAL A 358 -24.18 -17.20 -4.18
CA VAL A 358 -24.82 -18.49 -4.50
C VAL A 358 -25.14 -19.30 -3.24
N ASN A 359 -24.23 -19.41 -2.28
CA ASN A 359 -24.44 -20.24 -1.09
C ASN A 359 -24.09 -19.52 0.22
N LYS A 360 -24.95 -18.58 0.60
CA LYS A 360 -24.83 -17.78 1.82
C LYS A 360 -24.56 -18.61 3.08
N ARG A 361 -25.07 -19.85 3.19
CA ARG A 361 -24.91 -20.73 4.37
C ARG A 361 -23.47 -21.16 4.65
N LYS A 362 -22.59 -21.10 3.65
CA LYS A 362 -21.17 -21.47 3.76
C LYS A 362 -20.27 -20.32 4.21
N PHE A 363 -20.83 -19.12 4.32
CA PHE A 363 -20.09 -17.88 4.58
C PHE A 363 -20.69 -17.11 5.74
N THR A 364 -19.83 -16.56 6.59
CA THR A 364 -20.21 -15.66 7.68
C THR A 364 -20.77 -14.36 7.14
N GLN A 365 -21.41 -13.54 7.98
CA GLN A 365 -21.92 -12.24 7.55
C GLN A 365 -20.78 -11.31 7.07
N THR A 366 -19.65 -11.31 7.76
CA THR A 366 -18.42 -10.60 7.36
C THR A 366 -17.91 -11.08 6.01
N GLU A 367 -17.87 -12.39 5.76
CA GLU A 367 -17.46 -12.93 4.46
C GLU A 367 -18.42 -12.57 3.32
N ARG A 368 -19.72 -12.47 3.60
CA ARG A 368 -20.71 -12.05 2.58
C ARG A 368 -20.53 -10.59 2.18
N GLU A 369 -20.25 -9.71 3.13
CA GLU A 369 -19.96 -8.29 2.83
C GLU A 369 -18.62 -8.14 2.11
N ALA A 370 -17.58 -8.85 2.58
CA ALA A 370 -16.32 -8.96 1.87
C ALA A 370 -16.50 -9.53 0.45
N GLY A 371 -17.49 -10.39 0.22
CA GLY A 371 -17.81 -10.97 -1.08
C GLY A 371 -18.30 -9.95 -2.10
N LYS A 372 -19.09 -8.95 -1.67
CA LYS A 372 -19.50 -7.83 -2.54
C LYS A 372 -18.29 -7.01 -2.97
N ALA A 373 -17.45 -6.62 -2.01
CA ALA A 373 -16.24 -5.85 -2.28
C ALA A 373 -15.24 -6.63 -3.16
N SER A 374 -15.04 -7.91 -2.85
CA SER A 374 -14.19 -8.82 -3.62
C SER A 374 -14.68 -8.94 -5.07
N PHE A 375 -15.98 -9.15 -5.30
CA PHE A 375 -16.51 -9.22 -6.66
C PHE A 375 -16.17 -7.97 -7.47
N THR A 376 -16.38 -6.78 -6.89
CA THR A 376 -16.06 -5.50 -7.53
C THR A 376 -14.56 -5.36 -7.79
N MET A 377 -13.71 -5.67 -6.81
CA MET A 377 -12.25 -5.66 -6.97
C MET A 377 -11.79 -6.56 -8.13
N GLY A 378 -12.43 -7.72 -8.29
CA GLY A 378 -12.15 -8.62 -9.40
C GLY A 378 -12.47 -8.04 -10.77
N LEU A 379 -13.50 -7.19 -10.90
CA LEU A 379 -13.80 -6.51 -12.17
C LEU A 379 -12.65 -5.60 -12.65
N PHE A 380 -11.89 -5.05 -11.70
CA PHE A 380 -10.69 -4.24 -11.92
C PHE A 380 -9.39 -5.05 -11.88
N GLY A 381 -9.46 -6.39 -11.87
CA GLY A 381 -8.26 -7.23 -11.85
C GLY A 381 -7.44 -7.13 -10.56
N ILE A 382 -8.06 -6.79 -9.43
CA ILE A 382 -7.40 -6.72 -8.12
C ILE A 382 -7.54 -8.08 -7.42
N THR A 383 -6.54 -8.95 -7.57
CA THR A 383 -6.56 -10.31 -7.01
C THR A 383 -6.60 -10.33 -5.48
N GLU A 384 -6.11 -9.27 -4.83
CA GLU A 384 -6.05 -9.10 -3.38
C GLU A 384 -7.44 -9.16 -2.71
N GLY A 385 -8.52 -8.92 -3.45
CA GLY A 385 -9.90 -9.09 -2.96
C GLY A 385 -10.18 -10.50 -2.40
N ALA A 386 -9.38 -11.50 -2.78
CA ALA A 386 -9.45 -12.86 -2.27
C ALA A 386 -8.76 -13.07 -0.90
N ILE A 387 -7.88 -12.15 -0.46
CA ILE A 387 -7.10 -12.28 0.79
C ILE A 387 -7.99 -12.48 2.02
N PRO A 388 -9.07 -11.72 2.25
CA PRO A 388 -9.91 -11.89 3.43
C PRO A 388 -10.49 -13.30 3.58
N PHE A 389 -10.82 -13.96 2.46
CA PHE A 389 -11.34 -15.32 2.46
C PHE A 389 -10.24 -16.36 2.73
N ALA A 390 -9.09 -16.19 2.08
CA ALA A 390 -7.97 -17.11 2.23
C ALA A 390 -7.33 -17.02 3.63
N ALA A 391 -7.33 -15.83 4.25
CA ALA A 391 -6.86 -15.66 5.62
C ALA A 391 -7.72 -16.42 6.64
N GLN A 392 -9.03 -16.53 6.37
CA GLN A 392 -9.98 -17.23 7.25
C GLN A 392 -10.01 -18.74 7.00
N ASP A 393 -9.88 -19.20 5.75
CA ASP A 393 -9.95 -20.63 5.40
C ASP A 393 -8.98 -21.01 4.26
N PRO A 394 -7.65 -20.97 4.52
CA PRO A 394 -6.63 -21.10 3.48
C PRO A 394 -6.66 -22.46 2.78
N LEU A 395 -6.92 -23.53 3.54
CA LEU A 395 -6.89 -24.91 3.04
C LEU A 395 -7.98 -25.21 2.00
N ARG A 396 -9.06 -24.43 1.97
CA ARG A 396 -10.18 -24.64 1.04
C ARG A 396 -10.24 -23.54 -0.02
N VAL A 397 -9.93 -22.31 0.37
CA VAL A 397 -9.95 -21.16 -0.55
C VAL A 397 -8.79 -21.24 -1.56
N ILE A 398 -7.54 -21.43 -1.10
CA ILE A 398 -6.37 -21.39 -1.99
C ILE A 398 -6.45 -22.46 -3.08
N PRO A 399 -6.73 -23.76 -2.79
CA PRO A 399 -6.88 -24.75 -3.86
C PRO A 399 -8.01 -24.44 -4.84
N SER A 400 -9.09 -23.81 -4.36
CA SER A 400 -10.25 -23.45 -5.19
C SER A 400 -9.92 -22.34 -6.18
N ILE A 401 -9.31 -21.25 -5.71
CA ILE A 401 -8.94 -20.11 -6.56
C ILE A 401 -7.81 -20.48 -7.54
N VAL A 402 -6.86 -21.33 -7.11
CA VAL A 402 -5.79 -21.84 -7.98
C VAL A 402 -6.37 -22.71 -9.09
N THR A 403 -7.27 -23.63 -8.77
CA THR A 403 -7.91 -24.49 -9.77
C THR A 403 -8.75 -23.70 -10.76
N GLY A 404 -9.55 -22.75 -10.29
CA GLY A 404 -10.33 -21.89 -11.19
C GLY A 404 -9.45 -21.03 -12.10
N SER A 405 -8.36 -20.48 -11.57
CA SER A 405 -7.43 -19.64 -12.35
C SER A 405 -6.69 -20.46 -13.40
N MET A 406 -6.25 -21.68 -13.06
CA MET A 406 -5.69 -22.62 -14.03
C MET A 406 -6.67 -22.93 -15.18
N VAL A 407 -7.95 -23.19 -14.87
CA VAL A 407 -8.98 -23.43 -15.88
C VAL A 407 -9.17 -22.22 -16.79
N GLY A 408 -9.29 -21.02 -16.20
CA GLY A 408 -9.42 -19.78 -16.97
C GLY A 408 -8.22 -19.53 -17.87
N SER A 409 -6.99 -19.64 -17.35
CA SER A 409 -5.77 -19.46 -18.13
C SER A 409 -5.66 -20.45 -19.29
N VAL A 410 -6.01 -21.72 -19.09
CA VAL A 410 -5.97 -22.72 -20.17
C VAL A 410 -6.98 -22.39 -21.28
N ILE A 411 -8.21 -22.02 -20.91
CA ILE A 411 -9.23 -21.62 -21.89
C ILE A 411 -8.75 -20.39 -22.66
N ALA A 412 -8.21 -19.39 -21.96
CA ALA A 412 -7.68 -18.17 -22.55
C ALA A 412 -6.53 -18.47 -23.54
N MET A 413 -5.58 -19.33 -23.15
CA MET A 413 -4.42 -19.71 -23.96
C MET A 413 -4.84 -20.44 -25.25
N ILE A 414 -5.71 -21.46 -25.12
CA ILE A 414 -6.20 -22.24 -26.28
C ILE A 414 -7.04 -21.35 -27.22
N SER A 415 -7.74 -20.36 -26.66
CA SER A 415 -8.56 -19.42 -27.41
C SER A 415 -7.78 -18.21 -27.93
N GLN A 416 -6.45 -18.19 -27.75
CA GLN A 416 -5.57 -17.14 -28.22
C GLN A 416 -5.99 -15.75 -27.70
N VAL A 417 -6.41 -15.69 -26.44
CA VAL A 417 -6.68 -14.40 -25.77
C VAL A 417 -5.33 -13.72 -25.55
N GLY A 418 -5.16 -12.54 -26.13
CA GLY A 418 -3.98 -11.68 -25.94
C GLY A 418 -4.31 -10.47 -25.09
N ASP A 419 -3.35 -9.97 -24.32
CA ASP A 419 -3.47 -8.69 -23.61
C ASP A 419 -2.24 -7.82 -23.86
N ARG A 420 -2.47 -6.58 -24.27
CA ARG A 420 -1.45 -5.60 -24.64
C ARG A 420 -1.08 -4.68 -23.48
N VAL A 421 -1.73 -4.81 -22.33
CA VAL A 421 -1.50 -3.99 -21.14
C VAL A 421 -1.03 -4.88 -20.00
N ALA A 422 -0.09 -4.38 -19.19
CA ALA A 422 0.25 -5.02 -17.92
C ALA A 422 -0.86 -4.74 -16.88
N HIS A 423 -2.02 -5.31 -17.13
CA HIS A 423 -3.16 -5.31 -16.23
C HIS A 423 -4.03 -6.53 -16.53
N GLY A 424 -5.20 -6.62 -15.91
CA GLY A 424 -6.20 -7.57 -16.39
C GLY A 424 -7.56 -7.29 -15.79
N GLY A 425 -8.43 -8.28 -15.89
CA GLY A 425 -9.81 -8.16 -15.44
C GLY A 425 -10.78 -7.61 -16.49
N PRO A 426 -12.09 -7.85 -16.29
CA PRO A 426 -13.16 -7.52 -17.23
C PRO A 426 -13.16 -6.08 -17.76
N ILE A 427 -12.84 -5.09 -16.92
CA ILE A 427 -12.91 -3.68 -17.32
C ILE A 427 -11.85 -3.38 -18.38
N VAL A 428 -10.61 -3.87 -18.21
CA VAL A 428 -9.54 -3.66 -19.19
C VAL A 428 -9.83 -4.37 -20.50
N ALA A 429 -10.47 -5.56 -20.45
CA ALA A 429 -10.89 -6.25 -21.66
C ALA A 429 -11.89 -5.45 -22.50
N VAL A 430 -12.77 -4.65 -21.87
CA VAL A 430 -13.76 -3.80 -22.58
C VAL A 430 -13.12 -2.53 -23.13
N LEU A 431 -11.99 -2.08 -22.58
CA LEU A 431 -11.28 -0.88 -23.02
C LEU A 431 -10.39 -1.09 -24.26
N GLY A 432 -10.48 -2.26 -24.91
CA GLY A 432 -9.80 -2.55 -26.18
C GLY A 432 -8.34 -3.01 -26.04
N ALA A 433 -7.89 -3.31 -24.82
CA ALA A 433 -6.54 -3.82 -24.56
C ALA A 433 -6.36 -5.32 -24.83
N VAL A 434 -7.47 -6.05 -24.91
CA VAL A 434 -7.51 -7.52 -25.00
C VAL A 434 -7.98 -7.96 -26.38
N ASP A 435 -7.25 -8.87 -27.00
CA ASP A 435 -7.65 -9.57 -28.21
C ASP A 435 -8.60 -10.74 -27.85
N ASN A 436 -9.52 -11.11 -28.73
CA ASN A 436 -10.52 -12.17 -28.49
C ASN A 436 -11.35 -11.95 -27.20
N VAL A 437 -11.82 -10.71 -26.98
CA VAL A 437 -12.58 -10.27 -25.79
C VAL A 437 -13.69 -11.23 -25.38
N LEU A 438 -14.45 -11.79 -26.33
CA LEU A 438 -15.51 -12.75 -25.99
C LEU A 438 -14.96 -13.97 -25.25
N MET A 439 -13.84 -14.52 -25.73
CA MET A 439 -13.19 -15.68 -25.12
C MET A 439 -12.51 -15.34 -23.80
N PHE A 440 -12.05 -14.09 -23.62
CA PHE A 440 -11.63 -13.60 -22.30
C PHE A 440 -12.77 -13.74 -21.28
N PHE A 441 -13.98 -13.29 -21.62
CA PHE A 441 -15.14 -13.40 -20.71
C PHE A 441 -15.54 -14.85 -20.47
N VAL A 442 -15.55 -15.69 -21.50
CA VAL A 442 -15.83 -17.13 -21.34
C VAL A 442 -14.83 -17.78 -20.38
N ALA A 443 -13.54 -17.50 -20.55
CA ALA A 443 -12.47 -18.03 -19.71
C ALA A 443 -12.59 -17.55 -18.25
N ALA A 444 -12.81 -16.24 -18.05
CA ALA A 444 -12.98 -15.65 -16.73
C ALA A 444 -14.21 -16.20 -16.01
N ILE A 445 -15.36 -16.32 -16.69
CA ILE A 445 -16.58 -16.89 -16.14
C ILE A 445 -16.38 -18.36 -15.79
N ALA A 446 -15.78 -19.16 -16.67
CA ALA A 446 -15.54 -20.58 -16.42
C ALA A 446 -14.66 -20.78 -15.18
N GLY A 447 -13.55 -20.03 -15.08
CA GLY A 447 -12.66 -20.09 -13.92
C GLY A 447 -13.33 -19.61 -12.63
N ALA A 448 -14.11 -18.54 -12.68
CA ALA A 448 -14.86 -18.02 -11.53
C ALA A 448 -15.95 -19.01 -11.05
N VAL A 449 -16.64 -19.67 -11.98
CA VAL A 449 -17.61 -20.73 -11.66
C VAL A 449 -16.93 -21.93 -11.02
N VAL A 450 -15.81 -22.40 -11.56
CA VAL A 450 -15.02 -23.49 -10.95
C VAL A 450 -14.60 -23.13 -9.53
N THR A 451 -14.08 -21.92 -9.34
CA THR A 451 -13.72 -21.39 -8.01
C THR A 451 -14.92 -21.41 -7.07
N ALA A 452 -16.07 -20.88 -7.50
CA ALA A 452 -17.26 -20.76 -6.69
C ALA A 452 -17.84 -22.13 -6.30
N LEU A 453 -17.88 -23.08 -7.23
CA LEU A 453 -18.35 -24.44 -6.98
C LEU A 453 -17.40 -25.19 -6.04
N MET A 454 -16.09 -25.12 -6.27
CA MET A 454 -15.09 -25.84 -5.49
C MET A 454 -15.04 -25.32 -4.04
N VAL A 455 -15.03 -24.00 -3.83
CA VAL A 455 -15.02 -23.45 -2.47
C VAL A 455 -16.33 -23.75 -1.74
N THR A 456 -17.47 -23.71 -2.43
CA THR A 456 -18.78 -24.04 -1.86
C THR A 456 -18.89 -25.52 -1.47
N ALA A 457 -18.29 -26.41 -2.26
CA ALA A 457 -18.26 -27.85 -1.97
C ALA A 457 -17.32 -28.17 -0.79
N LEU A 458 -16.17 -27.50 -0.70
CA LEU A 458 -15.15 -27.78 0.31
C LEU A 458 -15.46 -27.13 1.67
N LYS A 459 -16.07 -25.94 1.71
CA LYS A 459 -16.40 -25.24 2.97
C LYS A 459 -17.52 -25.94 3.73
N LYS A 460 -17.44 -25.91 5.05
CA LYS A 460 -18.52 -26.36 5.94
C LYS A 460 -19.57 -25.27 6.10
N ASN A 461 -20.76 -25.63 6.55
CA ASN A 461 -21.78 -24.63 6.87
C ASN A 461 -21.35 -23.87 8.13
N VAL A 462 -21.67 -22.57 8.18
CA VAL A 462 -21.49 -21.76 9.38
C VAL A 462 -22.62 -22.12 10.35
N GLU A 463 -22.29 -22.47 11.59
CA GLU A 463 -23.28 -22.78 12.63
C GLU A 463 -24.19 -21.57 12.86
N GLY A 464 -25.51 -21.79 12.84
CA GLY A 464 -26.53 -20.73 12.96
C GLY A 464 -27.09 -20.16 11.64
N ALA A 465 -26.70 -20.67 10.47
CA ALA A 465 -27.28 -20.21 9.21
C ALA A 465 -28.76 -20.65 9.05
N PRO A 466 -29.72 -19.75 8.75
CA PRO A 466 -31.11 -20.11 8.55
C PRO A 466 -31.26 -21.13 7.41
N VAL A 467 -32.04 -22.18 7.66
CA VAL A 467 -32.43 -23.15 6.63
C VAL A 467 -33.42 -22.46 5.68
N PRO A 468 -33.21 -22.44 4.35
CA PRO A 468 -34.27 -22.09 3.42
C PRO A 468 -35.28 -23.23 3.44
N ALA A 469 -36.45 -22.98 4.01
CA ALA A 469 -37.54 -23.94 4.03
C ALA A 469 -38.07 -24.16 2.60
N LEU A 470 -38.05 -25.42 2.16
CA LEU A 470 -38.84 -25.90 1.03
C LEU A 470 -40.10 -26.59 1.59
N ALA A 471 -41.25 -25.99 1.27
CA ALA A 471 -42.62 -26.53 1.18
C ALA A 471 -43.18 -27.47 2.28
N GLY A 472 -44.30 -27.06 2.89
CA GLY A 472 -45.36 -27.99 3.31
C GLY A 472 -46.14 -27.64 4.58
N ALA A 473 -47.36 -27.14 4.39
CA ALA A 473 -48.60 -27.35 5.17
C ALA A 473 -48.77 -26.81 6.62
N GLU A 474 -49.75 -25.90 6.72
CA GLU A 474 -50.84 -25.76 7.71
C GLU A 474 -50.57 -25.70 9.23
N GLY A 475 -51.08 -24.63 9.88
CA GLY A 475 -51.50 -24.68 11.28
C GLY A 475 -51.43 -23.38 12.09
N SER A 476 -52.57 -22.67 12.14
CA SER A 476 -53.08 -21.77 13.21
C SER A 476 -52.35 -20.51 13.71
N ALA A 477 -53.13 -19.42 13.64
CA ALA A 477 -53.05 -18.07 14.25
C ALA A 477 -52.65 -18.04 15.75
N VAL A 478 -52.10 -16.95 16.34
CA VAL A 478 -52.58 -15.55 16.56
C VAL A 478 -51.36 -14.70 17.05
N PRO A 479 -51.32 -13.34 16.91
CA PRO A 479 -50.08 -12.60 16.72
C PRO A 479 -49.40 -12.06 17.99
N GLU A 480 -48.07 -12.21 18.05
CA GLU A 480 -47.17 -11.46 18.96
C GLU A 480 -46.74 -10.11 18.33
N GLU A 481 -47.70 -9.34 17.81
CA GLU A 481 -47.49 -7.93 17.50
C GLU A 481 -47.60 -7.13 18.81
N SER A 482 -46.51 -7.01 19.57
CA SER A 482 -46.31 -5.86 20.48
C SER A 482 -44.96 -5.81 21.20
N VAL A 483 -44.11 -6.84 21.16
CA VAL A 483 -42.89 -6.83 22.02
C VAL A 483 -41.57 -6.99 21.24
N GLN A 484 -41.55 -7.60 20.05
CA GLN A 484 -40.30 -7.80 19.27
C GLN A 484 -39.95 -6.68 18.28
N ALA A 485 -40.94 -5.91 17.81
CA ALA A 485 -40.72 -4.86 16.81
C ALA A 485 -39.91 -3.64 17.32
N ALA A 486 -39.69 -3.52 18.63
CA ALA A 486 -38.95 -2.41 19.23
C ALA A 486 -37.46 -2.70 19.41
N VAL A 487 -37.01 -3.96 19.37
CA VAL A 487 -35.61 -4.32 19.69
C VAL A 487 -34.79 -4.62 18.43
N GLU A 488 -35.39 -5.09 17.33
CA GLU A 488 -34.65 -5.52 16.12
C GLU A 488 -34.35 -4.41 15.10
N LYS A 489 -34.78 -3.16 15.33
CA LYS A 489 -34.69 -2.09 14.30
C LYS A 489 -33.44 -1.21 14.35
N GLN A 490 -32.51 -1.42 15.29
CA GLN A 490 -31.42 -0.46 15.54
C GLN A 490 -29.99 -0.92 15.19
N GLU A 491 -29.76 -2.15 14.72
CA GLU A 491 -28.40 -2.72 14.67
C GLU A 491 -27.65 -2.68 13.33
N ASN A 492 -28.16 -2.02 12.28
CA ASN A 492 -27.37 -1.77 11.06
C ASN A 492 -27.94 -0.63 10.19
N ALA A 493 -28.10 0.56 10.76
CA ALA A 493 -28.27 1.75 9.94
C ALA A 493 -26.91 2.14 9.33
N GLU A 494 -26.81 2.16 8.00
CA GLU A 494 -25.63 2.61 7.29
C GLU A 494 -25.39 4.10 7.61
N ILE A 495 -24.33 4.42 8.36
CA ILE A 495 -23.95 5.80 8.72
C ILE A 495 -23.57 6.54 7.42
N ARG A 496 -24.37 7.51 6.99
CA ARG A 496 -24.15 8.31 5.77
C ARG A 496 -23.85 9.77 6.10
N LYS A 497 -24.29 10.27 7.24
CA LYS A 497 -24.06 11.63 7.74
C LYS A 497 -23.72 11.60 9.22
N LEU A 498 -23.01 12.62 9.71
CA LEU A 498 -22.69 12.71 11.13
C LEU A 498 -23.96 12.79 11.99
N THR A 499 -25.01 13.45 11.49
CA THR A 499 -26.32 13.57 12.16
C THR A 499 -27.12 12.28 12.22
N ASP A 500 -26.68 11.19 11.58
CA ASP A 500 -27.22 9.85 11.82
C ASP A 500 -26.81 9.30 13.19
N ILE A 501 -25.72 9.84 13.76
CA ILE A 501 -25.10 9.37 15.00
C ILE A 501 -24.80 10.51 15.99
N THR A 502 -25.27 11.72 15.73
CA THR A 502 -25.26 12.83 16.70
C THR A 502 -26.67 13.40 16.84
N SER A 503 -26.93 14.12 17.93
CA SER A 503 -28.21 14.77 18.21
C SER A 503 -27.96 16.07 18.96
N VAL A 504 -28.96 16.95 19.02
CA VAL A 504 -28.87 18.22 19.76
C VAL A 504 -28.50 18.00 21.23
N GLU A 505 -28.93 16.88 21.82
CA GLU A 505 -28.62 16.48 23.20
C GLU A 505 -27.13 16.11 23.40
N LEU A 506 -26.47 15.64 22.33
CA LEU A 506 -25.04 15.31 22.31
C LEU A 506 -24.14 16.49 21.95
N ILE A 507 -24.72 17.69 21.79
CA ILE A 507 -24.00 18.92 21.50
C ILE A 507 -23.88 19.79 22.74
N ASP A 508 -22.68 20.30 22.99
CA ASP A 508 -22.41 21.34 23.96
C ASP A 508 -21.59 22.47 23.32
N ILE A 509 -22.11 23.68 23.28
CA ILE A 509 -21.45 24.83 22.65
C ILE A 509 -20.65 25.69 23.65
N SER A 510 -20.64 25.30 24.93
CA SER A 510 -19.98 26.06 26.00
C SER A 510 -19.43 25.12 27.07
N LEU A 511 -18.44 24.30 26.69
CA LEU A 511 -17.74 23.42 27.62
C LEU A 511 -17.02 24.22 28.72
N GLU A 512 -17.12 23.78 29.97
CA GLU A 512 -16.61 24.52 31.14
C GLU A 512 -15.23 24.03 31.59
N GLY A 513 -14.89 22.76 31.33
CA GLY A 513 -13.66 22.10 31.77
C GLY A 513 -12.39 22.88 31.41
N GLU A 514 -11.45 22.94 32.37
CA GLU A 514 -10.19 23.66 32.23
C GLU A 514 -9.07 22.76 31.72
N ALA A 515 -9.10 21.47 32.10
CA ALA A 515 -8.18 20.45 31.60
C ALA A 515 -8.86 19.51 30.60
N ARG A 516 -8.04 18.85 29.79
CA ARG A 516 -8.48 17.83 28.81
C ARG A 516 -9.43 16.81 29.44
N ASP A 517 -9.05 16.28 30.60
CA ASP A 517 -9.78 15.19 31.24
C ASP A 517 -11.13 15.66 31.81
N ASP A 518 -11.27 16.95 32.16
CA ASP A 518 -12.55 17.55 32.57
C ASP A 518 -13.51 17.65 31.38
N VAL A 519 -12.99 18.09 30.21
CA VAL A 519 -13.76 18.14 28.96
C VAL A 519 -14.17 16.74 28.51
N ILE A 520 -13.30 15.75 28.69
CA ILE A 520 -13.64 14.35 28.44
C ILE A 520 -14.81 13.91 29.33
N ASP A 521 -14.79 14.26 30.62
CA ASP A 521 -15.85 13.91 31.56
C ASP A 521 -17.19 14.55 31.21
N GLU A 522 -17.19 15.82 30.79
CA GLU A 522 -18.41 16.52 30.34
C GLU A 522 -19.03 15.84 29.12
N LEU A 523 -18.24 15.47 28.11
CA LEU A 523 -18.74 14.81 26.91
C LEU A 523 -19.21 13.37 27.18
N ILE A 524 -18.56 12.67 28.11
CA ILE A 524 -19.02 11.36 28.58
C ILE A 524 -20.37 11.47 29.30
N GLU A 525 -20.61 12.52 30.08
CA GLU A 525 -21.90 12.77 30.72
C GLU A 525 -23.02 12.94 29.69
N ARG A 526 -22.74 13.60 28.55
CA ARG A 526 -23.71 13.71 27.44
C ARG A 526 -24.08 12.34 26.87
N PHE A 527 -23.10 11.45 26.70
CA PHE A 527 -23.37 10.09 26.25
C PHE A 527 -24.18 9.28 27.26
N ASP A 528 -23.89 9.42 28.56
CA ASP A 528 -24.62 8.71 29.62
C ASP A 528 -26.08 9.20 29.71
N ALA A 529 -26.29 10.53 29.74
CA ALA A 529 -27.62 11.13 29.76
C ALA A 529 -28.47 10.77 28.53
N ALA A 530 -27.84 10.65 27.35
CA ALA A 530 -28.49 10.23 26.11
C ALA A 530 -28.66 8.69 25.99
N GLY A 531 -28.32 7.94 27.03
CA GLY A 531 -28.46 6.48 27.09
C GLY A 531 -27.55 5.71 26.12
N VAL A 532 -26.47 6.32 25.64
CA VAL A 532 -25.50 5.70 24.71
C VAL A 532 -24.63 4.66 25.42
N LEU A 533 -24.38 4.85 26.71
CA LEU A 533 -23.50 3.99 27.50
C LEU A 533 -24.28 3.00 28.35
N SER A 534 -23.69 1.81 28.56
CA SER A 534 -24.08 0.83 29.58
C SER A 534 -23.25 0.96 30.86
N SER A 535 -22.05 1.56 30.78
CA SER A 535 -21.24 1.96 31.94
C SER A 535 -20.38 3.18 31.59
N LYS A 536 -20.59 4.26 32.34
CA LYS A 536 -19.82 5.51 32.22
C LYS A 536 -18.34 5.29 32.53
N GLU A 537 -18.04 4.58 33.62
CA GLU A 537 -16.69 4.33 34.11
C GLU A 537 -15.87 3.48 33.13
N ALA A 538 -16.47 2.43 32.59
CA ALA A 538 -15.80 1.55 31.63
C ALA A 538 -15.48 2.27 30.30
N TYR A 539 -16.36 3.17 29.85
CA TYR A 539 -16.11 4.00 28.67
C TYR A 539 -15.03 5.06 28.95
N LYS A 540 -15.10 5.75 30.10
CA LYS A 540 -14.08 6.72 30.53
C LYS A 540 -12.69 6.09 30.55
N GLN A 541 -12.55 4.92 31.17
CA GLN A 541 -11.27 4.22 31.22
C GLN A 541 -10.75 3.87 29.82
N ALA A 542 -11.62 3.48 28.89
CA ALA A 542 -11.23 3.20 27.50
C ALA A 542 -10.71 4.44 26.77
N ILE A 543 -11.35 5.60 26.96
CA ILE A 543 -10.90 6.89 26.40
C ILE A 543 -9.55 7.29 26.99
N LEU A 544 -9.40 7.29 28.31
CA LEU A 544 -8.15 7.67 28.97
C LEU A 544 -6.99 6.74 28.60
N ASN A 545 -7.25 5.42 28.51
CA ASN A 545 -6.24 4.46 28.05
C ASN A 545 -5.80 4.74 26.61
N ARG A 546 -6.72 5.15 25.73
CA ARG A 546 -6.42 5.48 24.34
C ARG A 546 -5.67 6.81 24.23
N GLU A 547 -6.06 7.81 25.01
CA GLU A 547 -5.40 9.12 25.06
C GLU A 547 -3.97 9.02 25.62
N ALA A 548 -3.74 8.12 26.60
CA ALA A 548 -2.42 7.85 27.16
C ALA A 548 -1.44 7.22 26.16
N GLN A 549 -1.92 6.58 25.09
CA GLN A 549 -1.05 6.04 24.03
C GLN A 549 -0.50 7.14 23.12
N SER A 550 -1.32 8.13 22.80
CA SER A 550 -1.00 9.30 22.00
C SER A 550 -2.16 10.28 22.07
N SER A 551 -1.84 11.58 22.11
CA SER A 551 -2.85 12.64 22.01
C SER A 551 -3.77 12.43 20.81
N THR A 552 -5.05 12.71 21.00
CA THR A 552 -6.06 12.78 19.93
C THR A 552 -6.30 14.20 19.44
N GLY A 553 -5.47 15.15 19.87
CA GLY A 553 -5.40 16.51 19.32
C GLY A 553 -4.81 16.51 17.93
N LEU A 554 -5.62 16.83 16.91
CA LEU A 554 -5.19 16.83 15.51
C LEU A 554 -4.43 18.12 15.13
N GLY A 555 -4.53 19.15 15.98
CA GLY A 555 -4.17 20.51 15.62
C GLY A 555 -5.33 21.25 14.99
N MET A 556 -5.08 22.45 14.46
CA MET A 556 -6.10 23.26 13.80
C MET A 556 -7.32 23.53 14.73
N ASN A 557 -7.05 23.65 16.03
CA ASN A 557 -8.03 23.76 17.12
C ASN A 557 -9.01 22.58 17.25
N ILE A 558 -8.64 21.36 16.83
CA ILE A 558 -9.50 20.16 16.86
C ILE A 558 -8.92 19.06 17.74
N ALA A 559 -9.80 18.41 18.51
CA ALA A 559 -9.52 17.12 19.15
C ALA A 559 -10.63 16.10 18.82
N ILE A 560 -10.24 14.83 18.62
CA ILE A 560 -11.19 13.74 18.34
C ILE A 560 -10.94 12.58 19.32
N PRO A 561 -11.30 12.72 20.61
CA PRO A 561 -11.16 11.64 21.57
C PRO A 561 -12.04 10.44 21.20
N HIS A 562 -11.46 9.25 21.18
CA HIS A 562 -12.16 8.02 20.79
C HIS A 562 -11.55 6.81 21.50
N GLY A 563 -12.29 5.71 21.60
CA GLY A 563 -11.83 4.49 22.27
C GLY A 563 -12.73 3.30 21.99
N LYS A 564 -12.17 2.09 21.99
CA LYS A 564 -12.95 0.85 21.84
C LYS A 564 -13.50 0.44 23.19
N SER A 565 -14.82 0.26 23.30
CA SER A 565 -15.43 -0.17 24.56
C SER A 565 -16.71 -0.97 24.33
N ASN A 566 -16.85 -2.10 25.04
CA ASN A 566 -18.12 -2.83 25.15
C ASN A 566 -19.17 -2.07 25.96
N ALA A 567 -18.80 -0.96 26.60
CA ALA A 567 -19.73 -0.12 27.36
C ALA A 567 -20.59 0.79 26.46
N VAL A 568 -20.40 0.77 25.14
CA VAL A 568 -21.17 1.57 24.18
C VAL A 568 -22.27 0.71 23.58
N LYS A 569 -23.54 1.15 23.69
CA LYS A 569 -24.72 0.44 23.18
C LYS A 569 -24.96 0.66 21.68
N ARG A 570 -24.63 1.84 21.17
CA ARG A 570 -24.79 2.22 19.75
C ARG A 570 -23.73 3.25 19.34
N PRO A 571 -23.33 3.32 18.05
CA PRO A 571 -22.45 4.37 17.56
C PRO A 571 -23.04 5.76 17.85
N ALA A 572 -22.22 6.67 18.37
CA ALA A 572 -22.60 8.04 18.62
C ALA A 572 -21.39 8.99 18.60
N VAL A 573 -21.63 10.26 18.26
CA VAL A 573 -20.64 11.34 18.33
C VAL A 573 -21.19 12.47 19.19
N ALA A 574 -20.45 12.84 20.23
CA ALA A 574 -20.69 14.05 21.02
C ALA A 574 -19.79 15.17 20.52
N PHE A 575 -20.35 16.36 20.38
CA PHE A 575 -19.64 17.53 19.87
C PHE A 575 -19.63 18.64 20.92
N GLY A 576 -18.45 19.18 21.18
CA GLY A 576 -18.18 20.19 22.19
C GLY A 576 -17.45 21.40 21.62
N ILE A 577 -17.80 22.61 22.08
CA ILE A 577 -17.04 23.84 21.81
C ILE A 577 -16.46 24.40 23.12
N LYS A 578 -15.13 24.51 23.19
CA LYS A 578 -14.37 25.24 24.22
C LYS A 578 -13.74 26.48 23.59
N ARG A 579 -14.42 27.63 23.65
CA ARG A 579 -14.04 28.85 22.90
C ARG A 579 -12.65 29.40 23.25
N GLU A 580 -12.31 29.29 24.53
CA GLU A 580 -11.03 29.70 25.09
C GLU A 580 -9.88 28.76 24.68
N GLY A 581 -10.21 27.54 24.25
CA GLY A 581 -9.26 26.48 24.02
C GLY A 581 -9.00 25.65 25.29
N VAL A 582 -8.64 24.39 25.09
CA VAL A 582 -8.09 23.52 26.13
C VAL A 582 -6.82 22.86 25.57
N ASP A 583 -5.78 22.77 26.39
CA ASP A 583 -4.54 22.09 25.98
C ASP A 583 -4.82 20.58 25.82
N TRP A 584 -4.88 20.14 24.56
CA TRP A 584 -5.01 18.74 24.19
C TRP A 584 -3.66 18.14 23.74
N SER A 585 -2.55 18.85 23.92
CA SER A 585 -1.24 18.49 23.40
C SER A 585 -1.25 18.23 21.88
N SER A 586 -1.95 19.10 21.14
CA SER A 586 -2.11 19.00 19.68
C SER A 586 -0.78 19.03 18.93
N LEU A 587 -0.71 18.33 17.79
CA LEU A 587 0.51 18.19 16.98
C LEU A 587 1.14 19.51 16.51
N ASP A 588 0.33 20.54 16.31
CA ASP A 588 0.75 21.88 15.88
C ASP A 588 0.92 22.88 17.04
N GLY A 589 0.68 22.44 18.29
CA GLY A 589 0.73 23.26 19.49
C GLY A 589 -0.49 24.17 19.72
N THR A 590 -1.56 24.02 18.93
CA THR A 590 -2.79 24.80 19.14
C THR A 590 -3.71 24.16 20.19
N ASP A 591 -4.33 24.99 21.03
CA ASP A 591 -5.35 24.53 21.97
C ASP A 591 -6.60 24.05 21.21
N ALA A 592 -7.17 22.93 21.63
CA ALA A 592 -8.37 22.37 21.03
C ALA A 592 -9.60 23.20 21.43
N LYS A 593 -10.39 23.62 20.43
CA LYS A 593 -11.64 24.37 20.62
C LYS A 593 -12.86 23.60 20.14
N LEU A 594 -12.70 22.75 19.14
CA LEU A 594 -13.73 21.88 18.59
C LEU A 594 -13.40 20.44 18.98
N ILE A 595 -14.25 19.81 19.79
CA ILE A 595 -14.00 18.47 20.32
C ILE A 595 -15.09 17.53 19.83
N PHE A 596 -14.69 16.48 19.10
CA PHE A 596 -15.59 15.46 18.57
C PHE A 596 -15.29 14.12 19.24
N MET A 597 -16.02 13.80 20.31
CA MET A 597 -15.84 12.51 20.98
C MET A 597 -16.61 11.41 20.26
N ILE A 598 -15.95 10.31 19.91
CA ILE A 598 -16.55 9.19 19.19
C ILE A 598 -16.74 7.98 20.12
N ALA A 599 -17.99 7.54 20.29
CA ALA A 599 -18.36 6.30 20.97
C ALA A 599 -18.80 5.24 19.95
N VAL A 600 -18.11 4.09 19.89
CA VAL A 600 -18.50 2.96 19.03
C VAL A 600 -18.42 1.65 19.82
N PRO A 601 -19.41 0.74 19.70
CA PRO A 601 -19.32 -0.60 20.27
C PRO A 601 -18.09 -1.35 19.76
N GLU A 602 -17.42 -2.12 20.62
CA GLU A 602 -16.18 -2.83 20.25
C GLU A 602 -16.34 -3.74 19.01
N GLN A 603 -17.51 -4.35 18.86
CA GLN A 603 -17.88 -5.22 17.72
C GLN A 603 -17.96 -4.47 16.39
N ALA A 604 -18.20 -3.15 16.41
CA ALA A 604 -18.30 -2.27 15.24
C ALA A 604 -17.09 -1.30 15.12
N ALA A 605 -16.13 -1.38 16.03
CA ALA A 605 -15.03 -0.42 16.18
C ALA A 605 -13.97 -0.47 15.06
N GLY A 606 -14.07 -1.40 14.11
CA GLY A 606 -13.28 -1.42 12.88
C GLY A 606 -13.87 -0.49 11.83
N ASP A 607 -14.98 -0.90 11.23
CA ASP A 607 -15.53 -0.24 10.04
C ASP A 607 -16.25 1.08 10.35
N ALA A 608 -17.06 1.14 11.42
CA ALA A 608 -17.81 2.34 11.75
C ALA A 608 -16.91 3.47 12.27
N HIS A 609 -15.94 3.13 13.13
CA HIS A 609 -15.00 4.10 13.68
C HIS A 609 -14.14 4.76 12.59
N LEU A 610 -13.56 3.98 11.67
CA LEU A 610 -12.76 4.52 10.57
C LEU A 610 -13.60 5.38 9.62
N LYS A 611 -14.86 4.98 9.36
CA LYS A 611 -15.78 5.77 8.54
C LYS A 611 -16.08 7.13 9.16
N ILE A 612 -16.40 7.18 10.46
CA ILE A 612 -16.66 8.43 11.18
C ILE A 612 -15.42 9.33 11.17
N LEU A 613 -14.24 8.76 11.44
CA LEU A 613 -12.97 9.50 11.35
C LEU A 613 -12.72 10.06 9.95
N GLN A 614 -13.00 9.30 8.90
CA GLN A 614 -12.84 9.76 7.52
C GLN A 614 -13.78 10.93 7.19
N MET A 615 -15.06 10.85 7.59
CA MET A 615 -16.06 11.91 7.39
C MET A 615 -15.64 13.20 8.11
N LEU A 616 -15.30 13.10 9.39
CA LEU A 616 -14.82 14.22 10.20
C LEU A 616 -13.53 14.82 9.61
N SER A 617 -12.53 13.99 9.32
CA SER A 617 -11.24 14.47 8.80
C SER A 617 -11.39 15.20 7.47
N ARG A 618 -12.29 14.76 6.58
CA ARG A 618 -12.49 15.43 5.28
C ARG A 618 -13.09 16.82 5.44
N LYS A 619 -14.17 16.96 6.21
CA LYS A 619 -14.90 18.23 6.32
C LYS A 619 -14.22 19.21 7.28
N LEU A 620 -13.51 18.72 8.31
CA LEU A 620 -12.79 19.57 9.25
C LEU A 620 -11.48 20.17 8.68
N MET A 621 -11.02 19.74 7.51
CA MET A 621 -9.91 20.41 6.81
C MET A 621 -10.34 21.72 6.13
N ASP A 622 -11.62 22.04 6.10
CA ASP A 622 -12.17 23.29 5.58
C ASP A 622 -12.12 24.37 6.67
N ASP A 623 -11.27 25.39 6.47
CA ASP A 623 -11.07 26.50 7.39
C ASP A 623 -12.35 27.32 7.61
N GLU A 624 -13.14 27.54 6.55
CA GLU A 624 -14.37 28.33 6.61
C GLU A 624 -15.43 27.59 7.43
N PHE A 625 -15.56 26.28 7.20
CA PHE A 625 -16.47 25.44 7.98
C PHE A 625 -16.12 25.45 9.48
N ARG A 626 -14.84 25.32 9.83
CA ARG A 626 -14.40 25.37 11.24
C ARG A 626 -14.69 26.72 11.88
N GLU A 627 -14.48 27.82 11.17
CA GLU A 627 -14.83 29.15 11.66
C GLU A 627 -16.33 29.33 11.89
N GLN A 628 -17.17 28.83 10.98
CA GLN A 628 -18.63 28.87 11.13
C GLN A 628 -19.07 28.04 12.34
N LEU A 629 -18.52 26.84 12.51
CA LEU A 629 -18.82 25.96 13.65
C LEU A 629 -18.39 26.61 14.97
N LEU A 630 -17.21 27.24 15.00
CA LEU A 630 -16.77 28.02 16.16
C LEU A 630 -17.69 29.21 16.42
N LYS A 631 -18.31 29.84 15.42
CA LYS A 631 -19.23 30.99 15.62
C LYS A 631 -20.66 30.59 16.00
N ALA A 632 -20.98 29.30 16.11
CA ALA A 632 -22.33 28.85 16.46
C ALA A 632 -22.77 29.37 17.84
N GLU A 633 -23.93 30.02 17.88
CA GLU A 633 -24.50 30.66 19.09
C GLU A 633 -25.57 29.78 19.77
N SER A 634 -26.03 28.71 19.10
CA SER A 634 -26.96 27.73 19.66
C SER A 634 -26.61 26.29 19.26
N LYS A 635 -27.12 25.32 20.03
CA LYS A 635 -26.95 23.89 19.74
C LYS A 635 -27.62 23.50 18.42
N GLU A 636 -28.75 24.12 18.10
CA GLU A 636 -29.50 23.92 16.88
C GLU A 636 -28.71 24.42 15.66
N GLN A 637 -28.06 25.57 15.78
CA GLN A 637 -27.21 26.11 14.72
C GLN A 637 -25.98 25.22 14.50
N ALA A 638 -25.33 24.78 15.58
CA ALA A 638 -24.24 23.81 15.49
C ALA A 638 -24.70 22.51 14.82
N TYR A 639 -25.86 21.97 15.22
CA TYR A 639 -26.44 20.75 14.63
C TYR A 639 -26.69 20.90 13.12
N GLN A 640 -27.26 22.03 12.68
CA GLN A 640 -27.47 22.32 11.26
C GLN A 640 -26.16 22.33 10.47
N LEU A 641 -25.09 22.92 11.00
CA LEU A 641 -23.77 22.90 10.37
C LEU A 641 -23.20 21.47 10.27
N LEU A 642 -23.41 20.64 11.30
CA LEU A 642 -22.95 19.26 11.31
C LEU A 642 -23.64 18.37 10.27
N GLU A 643 -24.79 18.77 9.69
CA GLU A 643 -25.45 18.05 8.58
C GLU A 643 -24.61 18.04 7.28
N GLU A 644 -23.66 18.97 7.15
CA GLU A 644 -22.74 19.04 6.02
C GLU A 644 -21.64 17.96 6.06
N ILE A 645 -21.48 17.27 7.20
CA ILE A 645 -20.49 16.20 7.36
C ILE A 645 -21.11 14.88 6.87
N GLN A 646 -20.73 14.48 5.65
CA GLN A 646 -21.14 13.26 4.96
C GLN A 646 -19.95 12.36 4.65
#